data_AF-A0A5C9C7Z8-F1
#
_entry.id   AF-A0A5C9C7Z8-F1
#
_cell.length_a   1.000
_cell.length_b   1.000
_cell.length_c   1.000
_cell.angle_alpha   90.00
_cell.angle_beta   90.00
_cell.angle_gamma   90.00
#
_symmetry.space_group_name_H-M   'P 1'
#
loop_
_entity.id
_entity.type
_entity.pdbx_description
1 polymer ?
#
loop_
_entity_poly.entity_id
_entity_poly.type
_entity_poly.pdbx_seq_one_letter_code
_entity_poly.pdbx_strand_id
1 'polypeptide(L)'
;MEITSAALFTSSFGLAVFGYLALWIYLISFGKNWRSSIHTRRMVWVTILSALWASTGLFYSFSGHALALVTALLADVAKYGAWYVFLVTLLAPGSHPDTKPILPSWLPAICWVLVITGIGLQFSVVLRLISTEEWLRAVIFHGLAEAVIGLVLVEQLFRTVSEDSRWNVKPLCLALLFQFSFDVYLFSDAMMFSRIDGDALIVRGFVHAITIPLLMLATDRARDWTSKIHLSQKAAFHSATLLLAGLYLLFTAAVGYYVRYFGGEWGRAFQLALIFAGLLLLGVLLVSGSMRARMKVLVGKHFFRYRYDYREEWLRFTHALTVQDSPQTMGQQVIRGLANMVESPAGTLWLRETSHLTFRQSARWNLPECLAEERQDSSLCRFLLASGWVINLEEYRCYPARYGDLEIPEWLSDQMNAWLIIPLMTGSDMQGFVILSSSRTPINVNWEVNDLLRAAGCQAASFLTRMQATEALLEVRKFDAFNKMSAFVVHDLKNIVTQLSLMLKNAERHSDNPEFQKDMLMTVNHAVERMRQLMMQLREGATPPGGICGVNLADVIQRIQKDKMSQGRSIEVHVQDRLIARGHEERLERVIGHLVQNAIDASLPGDRVWTSLERRNDKAAILVGDNGHGMTQEFIRDRLFKPFQSTKDAA
;
A
#
# COMPACT_ATOMS: atom_id res chain seq x y z
N MET A 1 -36.76 2.12 54.94
CA MET A 1 -36.51 3.54 54.59
C MET A 1 -37.12 4.39 55.68
N GLU A 2 -36.31 5.19 56.37
CA GLU A 2 -36.83 6.25 57.24
C GLU A 2 -37.63 7.26 56.41
N ILE A 3 -38.63 7.91 56.99
CA ILE A 3 -39.55 8.84 56.30
C ILE A 3 -38.79 9.95 55.53
N THR A 4 -37.64 10.36 56.07
CA THR A 4 -36.70 11.33 55.47
C THR A 4 -36.09 10.83 54.15
N SER A 5 -35.67 9.56 54.07
CA SER A 5 -35.08 8.96 52.88
C SER A 5 -36.09 8.81 51.72
N ALA A 6 -37.37 8.56 52.03
CA ALA A 6 -38.43 8.43 51.01
C ALA A 6 -38.81 9.78 50.39
N ALA A 7 -38.82 10.86 51.19
CA ALA A 7 -39.05 12.22 50.71
C ALA A 7 -37.91 12.70 49.80
N LEU A 8 -36.66 12.37 50.15
CA LEU A 8 -35.48 12.69 49.34
C LEU A 8 -35.47 11.92 48.01
N PHE A 9 -35.83 10.62 48.03
CA PHE A 9 -35.97 9.82 46.80
C PHE A 9 -37.01 10.42 45.85
N THR A 10 -38.19 10.73 46.38
CA THR A 10 -39.29 11.38 45.64
C THR A 10 -38.85 12.71 45.03
N SER A 11 -38.15 13.54 45.81
CA SER A 11 -37.66 14.84 45.36
C SER A 11 -36.61 14.72 44.26
N SER A 12 -35.69 13.75 44.39
CA SER A 12 -34.63 13.50 43.43
C SER A 12 -35.17 13.04 42.07
N PHE A 13 -35.98 11.97 42.06
CA PHE A 13 -36.57 11.46 40.83
C PHE A 13 -37.63 12.41 40.26
N GLY A 14 -38.36 13.14 41.12
CA GLY A 14 -39.28 14.20 40.70
C GLY A 14 -38.58 15.34 39.97
N LEU A 15 -37.41 15.78 40.46
CA LEU A 15 -36.61 16.80 39.80
C LEU A 15 -36.06 16.29 38.46
N ALA A 16 -35.63 15.02 38.39
CA ALA A 16 -35.21 14.40 37.13
C ALA A 16 -36.35 14.33 36.09
N VAL A 17 -37.57 13.95 36.51
CA VAL A 17 -38.76 13.97 35.65
C VAL A 17 -39.02 15.38 35.11
N PHE A 18 -39.06 16.37 35.99
CA PHE A 18 -39.29 17.76 35.60
C PHE A 18 -38.22 18.25 34.61
N GLY A 19 -36.95 17.98 34.89
CA GLY A 19 -35.85 18.38 34.02
C GLY A 19 -35.93 17.73 32.65
N TYR A 20 -36.20 16.42 32.56
CA TYR A 20 -36.28 15.75 31.26
C TYR A 20 -37.52 16.15 30.47
N LEU A 21 -38.65 16.44 31.13
CA LEU A 21 -39.82 17.04 30.50
C LEU A 21 -39.51 18.44 29.97
N ALA A 22 -38.79 19.27 30.73
CA ALA A 22 -38.36 20.58 30.28
C ALA A 22 -37.43 20.49 29.06
N LEU A 23 -36.47 19.55 29.05
CA LEU A 23 -35.61 19.28 27.89
C LEU A 23 -36.43 18.79 26.68
N TRP A 24 -37.44 17.94 26.90
CA TRP A 24 -38.30 17.44 25.84
C TRP A 24 -39.14 18.56 25.20
N ILE A 25 -39.76 19.41 26.01
CA ILE A 25 -40.49 20.60 25.56
C ILE A 25 -39.54 21.54 24.81
N TYR A 26 -38.34 21.77 25.35
CA TYR A 26 -37.32 22.60 24.70
C TYR A 26 -36.98 22.11 23.29
N LEU A 27 -36.72 20.80 23.14
CA LEU A 27 -36.39 20.16 21.87
C LEU A 27 -37.51 20.29 20.82
N ILE A 28 -38.78 20.20 21.24
CA ILE A 28 -39.93 20.28 20.34
C ILE A 28 -40.27 21.73 19.99
N SER A 29 -40.26 22.65 20.95
CA SER A 29 -40.69 24.04 20.77
C SER A 29 -39.66 24.89 20.01
N PHE A 30 -38.36 24.72 20.29
CA PHE A 30 -37.30 25.53 19.66
C PHE A 30 -36.63 24.82 18.47
N GLY A 31 -36.83 23.51 18.33
CA GLY A 31 -36.29 22.67 17.26
C GLY A 31 -37.14 22.65 16.00
N LYS A 32 -37.14 23.74 15.21
CA LYS A 32 -37.88 23.83 13.92
C LYS A 32 -37.56 22.71 12.89
N ASN A 33 -36.47 21.94 13.10
CA ASN A 33 -36.01 20.87 12.20
C ASN A 33 -35.92 19.46 12.86
N TRP A 34 -36.57 19.21 14.02
CA TRP A 34 -36.43 17.92 14.71
C TRP A 34 -36.87 16.70 13.88
N ARG A 35 -37.75 16.91 12.89
CA ARG A 35 -38.20 15.87 11.95
C ARG A 35 -37.21 15.59 10.82
N SER A 36 -36.32 16.52 10.46
CA SER A 36 -35.41 16.36 9.31
C SER A 36 -34.06 15.76 9.66
N SER A 37 -33.55 16.00 10.89
CA SER A 37 -32.26 15.45 11.34
C SER A 37 -32.40 14.15 12.12
N ILE A 38 -31.71 13.11 11.66
CA ILE A 38 -31.64 11.80 12.34
C ILE A 38 -31.09 11.93 13.77
N HIS A 39 -30.18 12.86 14.01
CA HIS A 39 -29.53 13.07 15.32
C HIS A 39 -30.49 13.69 16.33
N THR A 40 -31.22 14.73 15.93
CA THR A 40 -32.21 15.41 16.79
C THR A 40 -33.35 14.46 17.14
N ARG A 41 -33.82 13.65 16.18
CA ARG A 41 -34.85 12.62 16.43
C ARG A 41 -34.40 11.60 17.48
N ARG A 42 -33.14 11.15 17.43
CA ARG A 42 -32.61 10.21 18.43
C ARG A 42 -32.42 10.87 19.81
N MET A 43 -32.04 12.14 19.87
CA MET A 43 -31.99 12.91 21.14
C MET A 43 -33.37 13.05 21.80
N VAL A 44 -34.44 13.22 21.01
CA VAL A 44 -35.81 13.22 21.53
C VAL A 44 -36.17 11.86 22.15
N TRP A 45 -35.83 10.75 21.50
CA TRP A 45 -36.05 9.41 22.05
C TRP A 45 -35.28 9.17 23.36
N VAL A 46 -34.02 9.60 23.44
CA VAL A 46 -33.23 9.57 24.68
C VAL A 46 -33.95 10.31 25.80
N THR A 47 -34.47 11.49 25.51
CA THR A 47 -35.15 12.33 26.51
C THR A 47 -36.45 11.68 26.99
N ILE A 48 -37.24 11.10 26.09
CA ILE A 48 -38.49 10.38 26.42
C ILE A 48 -38.19 9.16 27.31
N LEU A 49 -37.20 8.33 26.95
CA LEU A 49 -36.87 7.13 27.71
C LEU A 49 -36.23 7.47 29.06
N SER A 50 -35.47 8.57 29.15
CA SER A 50 -34.95 9.09 30.42
C SER A 50 -36.06 9.63 31.33
N ALA A 51 -37.06 10.32 30.75
CA ALA A 51 -38.24 10.75 31.50
C ALA A 51 -39.10 9.56 31.98
N LEU A 52 -39.23 8.52 31.16
CA LEU A 52 -39.94 7.29 31.51
C LEU A 52 -39.25 6.56 32.67
N TRP A 53 -37.92 6.44 32.63
CA TRP A 53 -37.12 5.93 33.74
C TRP A 53 -37.34 6.72 35.02
N ALA A 54 -37.23 8.05 34.97
CA ALA A 54 -37.42 8.88 36.15
C ALA A 54 -38.85 8.77 36.71
N SER A 55 -39.85 8.68 35.83
CA SER A 55 -41.27 8.59 36.20
C SER A 55 -41.63 7.23 36.81
N THR A 56 -41.10 6.14 36.25
CA THR A 56 -41.29 4.79 36.79
C THR A 56 -40.56 4.59 38.11
N GLY A 57 -39.37 5.18 38.27
CA GLY A 57 -38.67 5.25 39.56
C GLY A 57 -39.46 6.03 40.62
N LEU A 58 -40.01 7.20 40.25
CA LEU A 58 -40.89 7.98 41.12
C LEU A 58 -42.15 7.19 41.52
N PHE A 59 -42.79 6.52 40.56
CA PHE A 59 -43.96 5.67 40.82
C PHE A 59 -43.64 4.48 41.73
N TYR A 60 -42.46 3.88 41.60
CA TYR A 60 -41.99 2.84 42.52
C TYR A 60 -41.88 3.37 43.96
N SER A 61 -41.40 4.60 44.15
CA SER A 61 -41.31 5.23 45.48
C SER A 61 -42.65 5.35 46.19
N PHE A 62 -43.74 5.58 45.45
CA PHE A 62 -45.09 5.70 46.01
C PHE A 62 -45.81 4.35 46.14
N SER A 63 -45.65 3.48 45.15
CA SER A 63 -46.39 2.22 45.08
C SER A 63 -45.74 1.11 45.90
N GLY A 64 -44.42 1.04 45.96
CA GLY A 64 -43.67 -0.05 46.62
C GLY A 64 -43.90 -1.45 46.00
N HIS A 65 -44.61 -1.56 44.87
CA HIS A 65 -44.96 -2.84 44.27
C HIS A 65 -43.78 -3.42 43.48
N ALA A 66 -43.61 -4.76 43.52
CA ALA A 66 -42.55 -5.46 42.79
C ALA A 66 -42.63 -5.26 41.26
N LEU A 67 -43.84 -5.15 40.71
CA LEU A 67 -44.04 -4.85 39.28
C LEU A 67 -43.52 -3.45 38.92
N ALA A 68 -43.68 -2.47 39.82
CA ALA A 68 -43.17 -1.11 39.61
C ALA A 68 -41.63 -1.05 39.64
N LEU A 69 -40.99 -1.92 40.42
CA LEU A 69 -39.53 -2.06 40.42
C LEU A 69 -39.02 -2.62 39.08
N VAL A 70 -39.64 -3.69 38.58
CA VAL A 70 -39.26 -4.32 37.32
C VAL A 70 -39.45 -3.35 36.14
N THR A 71 -40.55 -2.59 36.13
CA THR A 71 -40.77 -1.58 35.08
C THR A 71 -39.77 -0.44 35.15
N ALA A 72 -39.37 0.00 36.35
CA ALA A 72 -38.33 1.00 36.52
C ALA A 72 -36.95 0.51 36.02
N LEU A 73 -36.61 -0.75 36.29
CA LEU A 73 -35.35 -1.36 35.82
C LEU A 73 -35.34 -1.58 34.31
N LEU A 74 -36.47 -2.00 33.72
CA LEU A 74 -36.63 -2.08 32.26
C LEU A 74 -36.48 -0.71 31.60
N ALA A 75 -37.06 0.33 32.20
CA ALA A 75 -36.91 1.70 31.72
C ALA A 75 -35.45 2.19 31.83
N ASP A 76 -34.69 1.76 32.84
CA ASP A 76 -33.26 2.07 32.98
C ASP A 76 -32.43 1.45 31.84
N VAL A 77 -32.64 0.15 31.54
CA VAL A 77 -31.98 -0.52 30.40
C VAL A 77 -32.35 0.15 29.08
N ALA A 78 -33.62 0.52 28.90
CA ALA A 78 -34.09 1.24 27.70
C ALA A 78 -33.43 2.63 27.56
N LYS A 79 -33.23 3.35 28.67
CA LYS A 79 -32.49 4.62 28.73
C LYS A 79 -31.05 4.44 28.27
N TYR A 80 -30.34 3.42 28.78
CA TYR A 80 -28.98 3.08 28.33
C TYR A 80 -28.92 2.77 26.84
N GLY A 81 -29.84 1.93 26.35
CA GLY A 81 -29.96 1.62 24.94
C GLY A 81 -30.19 2.86 24.07
N ALA A 82 -31.02 3.80 24.52
CA ALA A 82 -31.25 5.06 23.81
C ALA A 82 -29.96 5.89 23.69
N TRP A 83 -29.20 6.01 24.78
CA TRP A 83 -27.91 6.71 24.77
C TRP A 83 -26.90 6.04 23.85
N TYR A 84 -26.81 4.70 23.84
CA TYR A 84 -25.94 3.98 22.91
C TYR A 84 -26.32 4.24 21.46
N VAL A 85 -27.61 4.11 21.13
CA VAL A 85 -28.11 4.35 19.78
C VAL A 85 -27.78 5.78 19.35
N PHE A 86 -27.99 6.77 20.22
CA PHE A 86 -27.65 8.16 19.96
C PHE A 86 -26.15 8.34 19.69
N LEU A 87 -25.28 7.92 20.62
CA LEU A 87 -23.82 8.05 20.51
C LEU A 87 -23.25 7.31 19.28
N VAL A 88 -23.73 6.09 18.99
CA VAL A 88 -23.30 5.31 17.82
C VAL A 88 -23.68 6.02 16.53
N THR A 89 -24.89 6.58 16.41
CA THR A 89 -25.22 7.36 15.20
C THR A 89 -24.45 8.65 15.09
N LEU A 90 -24.06 9.24 16.20
CA LEU A 90 -23.24 10.44 16.21
C LEU A 90 -21.79 10.15 15.76
N LEU A 91 -21.34 8.93 16.01
CA LEU A 91 -20.05 8.38 15.58
C LEU A 91 -20.09 7.70 14.20
N ALA A 92 -21.27 7.46 13.64
CA ALA A 92 -21.43 6.83 12.32
C ALA A 92 -21.04 7.83 11.21
N PRO A 93 -20.33 7.40 10.16
CA PRO A 93 -20.00 8.27 9.05
C PRO A 93 -21.28 8.82 8.39
N GLY A 94 -21.23 10.09 7.98
CA GLY A 94 -22.27 10.70 7.15
C GLY A 94 -22.47 9.93 5.85
N SER A 95 -23.60 10.16 5.18
CA SER A 95 -24.18 9.41 4.05
C SER A 95 -23.35 9.33 2.75
N HIS A 96 -22.03 9.43 2.81
CA HIS A 96 -21.15 9.21 1.66
C HIS A 96 -20.74 7.72 1.58
N PRO A 97 -20.96 7.06 0.42
CA PRO A 97 -20.74 5.63 0.25
C PRO A 97 -19.27 5.19 0.43
N ASP A 98 -18.30 6.11 0.37
CA ASP A 98 -16.86 5.80 0.45
C ASP A 98 -16.25 5.98 1.86
N THR A 99 -17.02 6.43 2.85
CA THR A 99 -16.50 6.65 4.21
C THR A 99 -16.52 5.38 5.05
N LYS A 100 -15.32 4.84 5.34
CA LYS A 100 -15.15 3.68 6.24
C LYS A 100 -15.69 3.98 7.64
N PRO A 101 -16.31 2.99 8.32
CA PRO A 101 -16.84 3.17 9.67
C PRO A 101 -15.72 3.52 10.66
N ILE A 102 -15.93 4.57 11.44
CA ILE A 102 -14.97 5.06 12.44
C ILE A 102 -15.00 4.17 13.69
N LEU A 103 -16.15 3.59 14.00
CA LEU A 103 -16.32 2.64 15.09
C LEU A 103 -15.91 1.23 14.65
N PRO A 104 -15.16 0.47 15.46
CA PRO A 104 -14.97 -0.94 15.19
C PRO A 104 -16.32 -1.68 15.18
N SER A 105 -16.48 -2.62 14.25
CA SER A 105 -17.76 -3.32 13.99
C SER A 105 -18.31 -4.09 15.20
N TRP A 106 -17.45 -4.47 16.14
CA TRP A 106 -17.85 -5.18 17.36
C TRP A 106 -18.50 -4.28 18.42
N LEU A 107 -18.20 -2.97 18.45
CA LEU A 107 -18.66 -2.10 19.53
C LEU A 107 -20.19 -1.85 19.52
N PRO A 108 -20.84 -1.58 18.36
CA PRO A 108 -22.30 -1.54 18.28
C PRO A 108 -22.95 -2.87 18.62
N ALA A 109 -22.30 -4.00 18.27
CA ALA A 109 -22.80 -5.33 18.59
C ALA A 109 -22.82 -5.56 20.11
N ILE A 110 -21.76 -5.17 20.83
CA ILE A 110 -21.73 -5.23 22.30
C ILE A 110 -22.85 -4.37 22.93
N CYS A 111 -23.11 -3.18 22.40
CA CYS A 111 -24.21 -2.33 22.89
C CYS A 111 -25.56 -3.05 22.79
N TRP A 112 -25.83 -3.73 21.67
CA TRP A 112 -27.06 -4.51 21.49
C TRP A 112 -27.11 -5.74 22.39
N VAL A 113 -26.01 -6.46 22.56
CA VAL A 113 -25.95 -7.60 23.48
C VAL A 113 -26.25 -7.15 24.91
N LEU A 114 -25.70 -6.02 25.36
CA LEU A 114 -26.01 -5.49 26.69
C LEU A 114 -27.50 -5.17 26.84
N VAL A 115 -28.10 -4.42 25.92
CA VAL A 115 -29.54 -4.09 26.01
C VAL A 115 -30.42 -5.35 26.02
N ILE A 116 -30.11 -6.34 25.17
CA ILE A 116 -30.88 -7.60 25.09
C ILE A 116 -30.72 -8.43 26.37
N THR A 117 -29.49 -8.55 26.88
CA THR A 117 -29.22 -9.30 28.11
C THR A 117 -29.84 -8.62 29.34
N GLY A 118 -29.83 -7.29 29.42
CA GLY A 118 -30.49 -6.51 30.47
C GLY A 118 -31.99 -6.73 30.50
N ILE A 119 -32.66 -6.67 29.33
CA ILE A 119 -34.09 -6.98 29.21
C ILE A 119 -34.37 -8.42 29.66
N GLY A 120 -33.60 -9.39 29.15
CA GLY A 120 -33.75 -10.80 29.52
C GLY A 120 -33.58 -11.04 31.02
N LEU A 121 -32.67 -10.32 31.67
CA LEU A 121 -32.44 -10.42 33.10
C LEU A 121 -33.64 -9.94 33.92
N GLN A 122 -34.33 -8.87 33.49
CA GLN A 122 -35.55 -8.41 34.17
C GLN A 122 -36.71 -9.40 34.00
N PHE A 123 -36.82 -10.09 32.87
CA PHE A 123 -37.82 -11.16 32.70
C PHE A 123 -37.48 -12.41 33.52
N SER A 124 -36.21 -12.69 33.76
CA SER A 124 -35.79 -13.89 34.50
C SER A 124 -36.32 -13.95 35.93
N VAL A 125 -36.42 -12.80 36.63
CA VAL A 125 -36.98 -12.73 37.98
C VAL A 125 -38.50 -12.84 37.99
N VAL A 126 -39.17 -12.27 36.98
CA VAL A 126 -40.63 -12.36 36.83
C VAL A 126 -41.05 -13.81 36.53
N LEU A 127 -40.30 -14.49 35.67
CA LEU A 127 -40.50 -15.89 35.31
C LEU A 127 -39.95 -16.88 36.36
N ARG A 128 -39.35 -16.39 37.46
CA ARG A 128 -38.75 -17.18 38.54
C ARG A 128 -37.70 -18.19 38.05
N LEU A 129 -36.95 -17.83 37.01
CA LEU A 129 -35.88 -18.67 36.44
C LEU A 129 -34.60 -18.67 37.30
N ILE A 130 -34.41 -17.62 38.10
CA ILE A 130 -33.19 -17.36 38.90
C ILE A 130 -33.62 -16.88 40.29
N SER A 131 -32.82 -17.15 41.32
CA SER A 131 -33.10 -16.66 42.68
C SER A 131 -32.98 -15.13 42.78
N THR A 132 -33.66 -14.52 43.75
CA THR A 132 -33.67 -13.05 43.92
C THR A 132 -32.29 -12.47 44.22
N GLU A 133 -31.44 -13.23 44.93
CA GLU A 133 -30.06 -12.82 45.22
C GLU A 133 -29.16 -12.89 43.99
N GLU A 134 -29.25 -13.97 43.21
CA GLU A 134 -28.50 -14.12 41.96
C GLU A 134 -28.94 -13.08 40.93
N TRP A 135 -30.25 -12.79 40.84
CA TRP A 135 -30.78 -11.72 40.02
C TRP A 135 -30.22 -10.36 40.43
N LEU A 136 -30.24 -10.01 41.73
CA LEU A 136 -29.71 -8.73 42.21
C LEU A 136 -28.22 -8.57 41.86
N ARG A 137 -27.41 -9.62 42.05
CA ARG A 137 -25.97 -9.61 41.70
C ARG A 137 -25.76 -9.44 40.20
N ALA A 138 -26.55 -10.15 39.39
CA ALA A 138 -26.50 -10.03 37.94
C ALA A 138 -26.92 -8.63 37.47
N VAL A 139 -27.92 -8.01 38.10
CA VAL A 139 -28.36 -6.64 37.79
C VAL A 139 -27.26 -5.64 38.11
N ILE A 140 -26.59 -5.78 39.25
CA ILE A 140 -25.47 -4.91 39.65
C ILE A 140 -24.30 -5.05 38.66
N PHE A 141 -23.92 -6.28 38.31
CA PHE A 141 -22.85 -6.52 37.33
C PHE A 141 -23.21 -5.96 35.95
N HIS A 142 -24.46 -6.17 35.52
CA HIS A 142 -24.96 -5.68 34.26
C HIS A 142 -24.96 -4.15 34.19
N GLY A 143 -25.46 -3.47 35.23
CA GLY A 143 -25.46 -2.01 35.32
C GLY A 143 -24.05 -1.41 35.29
N LEU A 144 -23.07 -2.08 35.92
CA LEU A 144 -21.66 -1.68 35.83
C LEU A 144 -21.14 -1.79 34.38
N ALA A 145 -21.45 -2.90 33.69
CA ALA A 145 -21.05 -3.08 32.30
C ALA A 145 -21.69 -2.03 31.37
N GLU A 146 -22.95 -1.68 31.61
CA GLU A 146 -23.64 -0.63 30.87
C GLU A 146 -22.95 0.74 31.08
N ALA A 147 -22.71 1.14 32.32
CA ALA A 147 -22.05 2.40 32.64
C ALA A 147 -20.64 2.51 32.02
N VAL A 148 -19.86 1.41 32.06
CA VAL A 148 -18.52 1.34 31.46
C VAL A 148 -18.57 1.49 29.93
N ILE A 149 -19.48 0.78 29.24
CA ILE A 149 -19.62 0.91 27.78
C ILE A 149 -20.10 2.31 27.40
N GLY A 150 -20.99 2.91 28.20
CA GLY A 150 -21.40 4.31 28.06
C GLY A 150 -20.19 5.26 28.08
N LEU A 151 -19.29 5.11 29.06
CA LEU A 151 -18.06 5.91 29.16
C LEU A 151 -17.13 5.69 27.95
N VAL A 152 -16.99 4.46 27.48
CA VAL A 152 -16.19 4.15 26.27
C VAL A 152 -16.75 4.90 25.06
N LEU A 153 -18.08 4.89 24.86
CA LEU A 153 -18.70 5.61 23.75
C LEU A 153 -18.53 7.14 23.86
N VAL A 154 -18.61 7.69 25.06
CA VAL A 154 -18.38 9.13 25.32
C VAL A 154 -16.93 9.52 25.03
N GLU A 155 -15.96 8.69 25.42
CA GLU A 155 -14.55 8.93 25.10
C GLU A 155 -14.30 8.86 23.60
N GLN A 156 -14.86 7.85 22.92
CA GLN A 156 -14.76 7.75 21.46
C GLN A 156 -15.32 8.99 20.80
N LEU A 157 -16.47 9.49 21.25
CA LEU A 157 -17.05 10.73 20.75
C LEU A 157 -16.11 11.92 20.95
N PHE A 158 -15.62 12.14 22.17
CA PHE A 158 -14.78 13.30 22.47
C PHE A 158 -13.48 13.31 21.66
N ARG A 159 -12.88 12.14 21.42
CA ARG A 159 -11.63 12.02 20.67
C ARG A 159 -11.83 12.13 19.16
N THR A 160 -12.97 11.68 18.64
CA THR A 160 -13.27 11.66 17.19
C THR A 160 -13.52 13.04 16.59
N VAL A 161 -13.99 13.97 17.42
CA VAL A 161 -14.29 15.33 17.01
C VAL A 161 -13.01 16.15 16.85
N SER A 162 -12.88 16.87 15.73
CA SER A 162 -11.76 17.78 15.44
C SER A 162 -11.63 18.89 16.49
N GLU A 163 -10.43 19.45 16.68
CA GLU A 163 -10.18 20.43 17.76
C GLU A 163 -11.13 21.64 17.70
N ASP A 164 -11.41 22.14 16.50
CA ASP A 164 -12.33 23.24 16.24
C ASP A 164 -13.79 22.91 16.62
N SER A 165 -14.16 21.63 16.50
CA SER A 165 -15.52 21.15 16.82
C SER A 165 -15.68 20.69 18.27
N ARG A 166 -14.59 20.53 19.04
CA ARG A 166 -14.66 20.07 20.45
C ARG A 166 -15.46 21.02 21.33
N TRP A 167 -15.44 22.32 21.06
CA TRP A 167 -16.17 23.32 21.86
C TRP A 167 -17.70 23.09 21.89
N ASN A 168 -18.24 22.51 20.81
CA ASN A 168 -19.67 22.27 20.66
C ASN A 168 -20.11 20.95 21.32
N VAL A 169 -19.25 19.92 21.31
CA VAL A 169 -19.55 18.59 21.86
C VAL A 169 -19.20 18.47 23.35
N LYS A 170 -18.31 19.33 23.86
CA LYS A 170 -17.89 19.37 25.28
C LYS A 170 -19.05 19.29 26.28
N PRO A 171 -20.14 20.09 26.18
CA PRO A 171 -21.24 20.04 27.14
C PRO A 171 -21.96 18.68 27.17
N LEU A 172 -22.14 18.05 26.00
CA LEU A 172 -22.74 16.72 25.89
C LEU A 172 -21.84 15.65 26.53
N CYS A 173 -20.54 15.64 26.16
CA CYS A 173 -19.58 14.71 26.75
C CYS A 173 -19.46 14.89 28.25
N LEU A 174 -19.48 16.13 28.74
CA LEU A 174 -19.41 16.43 30.17
C LEU A 174 -20.65 15.92 30.92
N ALA A 175 -21.85 16.15 30.39
CA ALA A 175 -23.10 15.65 30.97
C ALA A 175 -23.09 14.13 31.10
N LEU A 176 -22.74 13.43 30.01
CA LEU A 176 -22.70 11.96 29.97
C LEU A 176 -21.55 11.38 30.79
N LEU A 177 -20.40 12.06 30.86
CA LEU A 177 -19.30 11.69 31.72
C LEU A 177 -19.76 11.70 33.18
N PHE A 178 -20.45 12.75 33.64
CA PHE A 178 -20.96 12.81 35.01
C PHE A 178 -22.00 11.72 35.29
N GLN A 179 -22.95 11.49 34.38
CA GLN A 179 -23.98 10.46 34.53
C GLN A 179 -23.37 9.05 34.61
N PHE A 180 -22.56 8.66 33.61
CA PHE A 180 -21.99 7.31 33.59
C PHE A 180 -20.91 7.10 34.65
N SER A 181 -20.11 8.12 35.01
CA SER A 181 -19.14 7.98 36.10
C SER A 181 -19.82 7.78 37.45
N PHE A 182 -20.95 8.46 37.68
CA PHE A 182 -21.74 8.24 38.89
C PHE A 182 -22.37 6.85 38.90
N ASP A 183 -22.86 6.36 37.77
CA ASP A 183 -23.40 5.00 37.67
C ASP A 183 -22.30 3.94 37.85
N VAL A 184 -21.06 4.16 37.36
CA VAL A 184 -19.91 3.30 37.68
C VAL A 184 -19.63 3.28 39.19
N TYR A 185 -19.66 4.43 39.85
CA TYR A 185 -19.51 4.51 41.31
C TYR A 185 -20.61 3.71 42.02
N LEU A 186 -21.88 3.95 41.68
CA LEU A 186 -23.04 3.30 42.27
C LEU A 186 -22.98 1.77 42.13
N PHE A 187 -22.71 1.27 40.93
CA PHE A 187 -22.68 -0.18 40.69
C PHE A 187 -21.39 -0.84 41.19
N SER A 188 -20.24 -0.14 41.19
CA SER A 188 -19.01 -0.64 41.80
C SER A 188 -19.14 -0.77 43.32
N ASP A 189 -19.74 0.23 43.98
CA ASP A 189 -20.04 0.16 45.42
C ASP A 189 -21.04 -0.96 45.73
N ALA A 190 -22.14 -1.00 44.96
CA ALA A 190 -23.16 -2.02 45.13
C ALA A 190 -22.62 -3.45 44.94
N MET A 191 -21.62 -3.61 44.07
CA MET A 191 -20.96 -4.87 43.88
C MET A 191 -20.08 -5.26 45.06
N MET A 192 -19.34 -4.31 45.62
CA MET A 192 -18.46 -4.55 46.77
C MET A 192 -19.26 -5.00 48.00
N PHE A 193 -20.42 -4.39 48.23
CA PHE A 193 -21.26 -4.67 49.40
C PHE A 193 -22.44 -5.60 49.11
N SER A 194 -22.62 -6.04 47.85
CA SER A 194 -23.74 -6.88 47.39
C SER A 194 -25.12 -6.33 47.76
N ARG A 195 -25.23 -5.00 47.85
CA ARG A 195 -26.45 -4.25 48.14
C ARG A 195 -26.37 -2.92 47.44
N ILE A 196 -27.47 -2.42 46.91
CA ILE A 196 -27.50 -1.06 46.34
C ILE A 196 -27.62 -0.08 47.51
N ASP A 197 -26.66 0.84 47.63
CA ASP A 197 -26.75 1.92 48.61
C ASP A 197 -27.95 2.83 48.28
N GLY A 198 -28.87 2.94 49.23
CA GLY A 198 -30.09 3.75 49.09
C GLY A 198 -29.77 5.23 48.93
N ASP A 199 -28.74 5.73 49.61
CA ASP A 199 -28.36 7.15 49.54
C ASP A 199 -27.74 7.48 48.18
N ALA A 200 -26.86 6.61 47.68
CA ALA A 200 -26.31 6.75 46.33
C ALA A 200 -27.41 6.65 45.24
N LEU A 201 -28.41 5.78 45.43
CA LEU A 201 -29.55 5.67 44.51
C LEU A 201 -30.44 6.92 44.54
N ILE A 202 -30.65 7.53 45.72
CA ILE A 202 -31.33 8.82 45.86
C ILE A 202 -30.56 9.89 45.10
N VAL A 203 -29.24 9.99 45.25
CA VAL A 203 -28.44 11.03 44.59
C VAL A 203 -28.45 10.90 43.07
N ARG A 204 -28.66 9.69 42.52
CA ARG A 204 -28.70 9.43 41.07
C ARG A 204 -29.67 10.36 40.32
N GLY A 205 -30.89 10.56 40.83
CA GLY A 205 -31.87 11.46 40.20
C GLY A 205 -31.39 12.92 40.14
N PHE A 206 -30.77 13.43 41.21
CA PHE A 206 -30.17 14.76 41.25
C PHE A 206 -29.01 14.92 40.26
N VAL A 207 -28.16 13.90 40.10
CA VAL A 207 -27.07 13.90 39.10
C VAL A 207 -27.62 13.99 37.68
N HIS A 208 -28.71 13.28 37.38
CA HIS A 208 -29.40 13.42 36.11
C HIS A 208 -30.02 14.82 35.96
N ALA A 209 -30.63 15.38 37.00
CA ALA A 209 -31.22 16.72 36.95
C ALA A 209 -30.18 17.83 36.71
N ILE A 210 -29.04 17.81 37.40
CA ILE A 210 -28.00 18.86 37.30
C ILE A 210 -27.29 18.85 35.94
N THR A 211 -27.30 17.72 35.23
CA THR A 211 -26.67 17.57 33.91
C THR A 211 -27.58 18.01 32.76
N ILE A 212 -28.88 18.24 33.00
CA ILE A 212 -29.84 18.64 31.95
C ILE A 212 -29.54 20.00 31.32
N PRO A 213 -29.13 21.06 32.06
CA PRO A 213 -28.70 22.31 31.45
C PRO A 213 -27.54 22.13 30.47
N LEU A 214 -26.59 21.23 30.76
CA LEU A 214 -25.51 20.89 29.83
C LEU A 214 -26.02 20.20 28.56
N LEU A 215 -27.05 19.34 28.67
CA LEU A 215 -27.72 18.71 27.53
C LEU A 215 -28.52 19.72 26.69
N MET A 216 -29.18 20.70 27.32
CA MET A 216 -29.85 21.81 26.62
C MET A 216 -28.83 22.65 25.84
N LEU A 217 -27.74 23.03 26.50
CA LEU A 217 -26.66 23.83 25.91
C LEU A 217 -25.93 23.08 24.78
N ALA A 218 -25.77 21.76 24.91
CA ALA A 218 -25.27 20.92 23.83
C ALA A 218 -26.20 20.93 22.60
N THR A 219 -27.52 20.94 22.82
CA THR A 219 -28.51 20.94 21.73
C THR A 219 -28.49 22.26 20.96
N ASP A 220 -28.31 23.39 21.65
CA ASP A 220 -28.21 24.70 20.99
C ASP A 220 -26.95 24.84 20.15
N ARG A 221 -25.82 24.38 20.69
CA ARG A 221 -24.54 24.36 19.97
C ARG A 221 -24.52 23.34 18.83
N ALA A 222 -25.41 22.34 18.86
CA ALA A 222 -25.55 21.30 17.84
C ALA A 222 -26.35 21.76 16.60
N ARG A 223 -26.97 22.95 16.61
CA ARG A 223 -27.85 23.42 15.53
C ARG A 223 -27.14 23.66 14.18
N ASP A 224 -25.83 23.95 14.20
CA ASP A 224 -24.96 24.14 13.03
C ASP A 224 -24.08 22.92 12.69
N TRP A 225 -24.23 21.82 13.44
CA TRP A 225 -23.24 20.72 13.53
C TRP A 225 -23.44 19.59 12.53
N THR A 226 -24.68 19.24 12.17
CA THR A 226 -24.96 18.02 11.37
C THR A 226 -24.45 18.06 9.93
N SER A 227 -24.05 19.23 9.42
CA SER A 227 -23.46 19.38 8.09
C SER A 227 -21.94 19.63 8.09
N LYS A 228 -21.30 19.80 9.27
CA LYS A 228 -19.89 20.26 9.38
C LYS A 228 -19.01 19.44 10.34
N ILE A 229 -19.43 18.25 10.78
CA ILE A 229 -18.55 17.36 11.57
C ILE A 229 -17.48 16.77 10.65
N HIS A 230 -16.34 17.46 10.54
CA HIS A 230 -15.15 16.85 9.96
C HIS A 230 -14.55 15.88 10.99
N LEU A 231 -15.00 14.63 10.92
CA LEU A 231 -14.50 13.53 11.74
C LEU A 231 -13.03 13.30 11.37
N SER A 232 -12.12 13.52 12.32
CA SER A 232 -10.69 13.34 12.06
C SER A 232 -10.37 11.85 12.01
N GLN A 233 -9.85 11.38 10.86
CA GLN A 233 -9.45 9.98 10.66
C GLN A 233 -8.31 9.51 11.60
N LYS A 234 -7.75 10.39 12.45
CA LYS A 234 -6.68 10.09 13.42
C LYS A 234 -7.19 9.63 14.81
N ALA A 235 -8.49 9.64 15.07
CA ALA A 235 -8.98 9.57 16.46
C ALA A 235 -9.27 8.19 17.06
N ALA A 236 -9.30 7.12 16.27
CA ALA A 236 -9.75 5.80 16.75
C ALA A 236 -8.75 5.04 17.67
N PHE A 237 -7.62 5.66 18.08
CA PHE A 237 -6.47 4.90 18.60
C PHE A 237 -6.02 5.16 20.04
N HIS A 238 -6.79 5.89 20.86
CA HIS A 238 -6.36 6.24 22.23
C HIS A 238 -7.32 5.86 23.37
N SER A 239 -8.33 5.03 23.12
CA SER A 239 -9.31 4.59 24.14
C SER A 239 -8.89 3.32 24.89
N ALA A 240 -7.65 2.84 24.68
CA ALA A 240 -7.16 1.62 25.30
C ALA A 240 -7.09 1.72 26.83
N THR A 241 -6.82 2.90 27.40
CA THR A 241 -6.67 3.06 28.85
C THR A 241 -8.00 2.97 29.58
N LEU A 242 -9.05 3.62 29.08
CA LEU A 242 -10.39 3.57 29.69
C LEU A 242 -11.04 2.21 29.47
N LEU A 243 -10.86 1.61 28.30
CA LEU A 243 -11.33 0.25 28.01
C LEU A 243 -10.61 -0.77 28.90
N LEU A 244 -9.30 -0.64 29.08
CA LEU A 244 -8.54 -1.51 29.99
C LEU A 244 -8.95 -1.31 31.45
N ALA A 245 -9.19 -0.06 31.88
CA ALA A 245 -9.71 0.24 33.22
C ALA A 245 -11.12 -0.33 33.42
N GLY A 246 -12.00 -0.20 32.43
CA GLY A 246 -13.34 -0.78 32.43
C GLY A 246 -13.32 -2.31 32.46
N LEU A 247 -12.50 -2.93 31.61
CA LEU A 247 -12.29 -4.39 31.59
C LEU A 247 -11.70 -4.87 32.91
N TYR A 248 -10.79 -4.11 33.51
CA TYR A 248 -10.22 -4.40 34.81
C TYR A 248 -11.27 -4.34 35.93
N LEU A 249 -12.14 -3.33 35.94
CA LEU A 249 -13.26 -3.25 36.88
C LEU A 249 -14.22 -4.43 36.69
N LEU A 250 -14.56 -4.78 35.44
CA LEU A 250 -15.41 -5.93 35.11
C LEU A 250 -14.77 -7.28 35.43
N PHE A 251 -13.45 -7.41 35.30
CA PHE A 251 -12.71 -8.60 35.70
C PHE A 251 -12.68 -8.75 37.22
N THR A 252 -12.36 -7.67 37.94
CA THR A 252 -12.35 -7.64 39.40
C THR A 252 -13.75 -7.94 39.96
N ALA A 253 -14.77 -7.41 39.30
CA ALA A 253 -16.17 -7.73 39.50
C ALA A 253 -16.46 -9.22 39.32
N ALA A 254 -16.12 -9.81 38.17
CA ALA A 254 -16.38 -11.23 37.89
C ALA A 254 -15.63 -12.17 38.84
N VAL A 255 -14.38 -11.85 39.19
CA VAL A 255 -13.60 -12.62 40.17
C VAL A 255 -14.18 -12.45 41.58
N GLY A 256 -14.61 -11.25 41.96
CA GLY A 256 -15.31 -11.02 43.23
C GLY A 256 -16.59 -11.84 43.34
N TYR A 257 -17.35 -11.97 42.26
CA TYR A 257 -18.51 -12.86 42.17
C TYR A 257 -18.11 -14.33 42.34
N TYR A 258 -17.10 -14.80 41.59
CA TYR A 258 -16.64 -16.19 41.62
C TYR A 258 -16.08 -16.60 42.99
N VAL A 259 -15.24 -15.75 43.58
CA VAL A 259 -14.58 -15.98 44.87
C VAL A 259 -15.59 -16.01 46.02
N ARG A 260 -16.71 -15.28 45.94
CA ARG A 260 -17.79 -15.37 46.93
C ARG A 260 -18.71 -16.58 46.72
N TYR A 261 -18.84 -17.06 45.49
CA TYR A 261 -19.63 -18.25 45.20
C TYR A 261 -18.90 -19.54 45.63
N PHE A 262 -17.58 -19.59 45.46
CA PHE A 262 -16.77 -20.79 45.75
C PHE A 262 -15.87 -20.69 46.99
N GLY A 263 -15.47 -19.48 47.39
CA GLY A 263 -14.56 -19.25 48.51
C GLY A 263 -15.33 -18.96 49.79
N GLY A 264 -15.29 -19.89 50.74
CA GLY A 264 -15.81 -19.72 52.10
C GLY A 264 -15.10 -18.59 52.87
N GLU A 265 -14.55 -18.85 54.06
CA GLU A 265 -13.98 -17.79 54.92
C GLU A 265 -12.84 -16.97 54.28
N TRP A 266 -12.11 -17.57 53.31
CA TRP A 266 -11.00 -16.92 52.60
C TRP A 266 -11.42 -15.99 51.46
N GLY A 267 -12.72 -16.00 51.07
CA GLY A 267 -13.19 -15.27 49.90
C GLY A 267 -12.97 -13.76 50.00
N ARG A 268 -13.15 -13.18 51.20
CA ARG A 268 -12.97 -11.74 51.42
C ARG A 268 -11.51 -11.31 51.38
N ALA A 269 -10.61 -12.13 51.91
CA ALA A 269 -9.16 -11.87 51.88
C ALA A 269 -8.62 -11.92 50.44
N PHE A 270 -9.05 -12.91 49.66
CA PHE A 270 -8.65 -13.04 48.26
C PHE A 270 -9.23 -11.91 47.38
N GLN A 271 -10.47 -11.49 47.64
CA GLN A 271 -11.08 -10.32 46.99
C GLN A 271 -10.27 -9.04 47.24
N LEU A 272 -9.87 -8.78 48.50
CA LEU A 272 -9.06 -7.61 48.85
C LEU A 272 -7.66 -7.66 48.21
N ALA A 273 -7.01 -8.84 48.20
CA ALA A 273 -5.72 -9.02 47.56
C ALA A 273 -5.78 -8.76 46.05
N LEU A 274 -6.84 -9.19 45.37
CA LEU A 274 -7.03 -8.98 43.93
C LEU A 274 -7.30 -7.50 43.59
N ILE A 275 -8.14 -6.83 44.39
CA ILE A 275 -8.40 -5.38 44.25
C ILE A 275 -7.08 -4.62 44.43
N PHE A 276 -6.30 -4.94 45.46
CA PHE A 276 -5.01 -4.31 45.70
C PHE A 276 -4.01 -4.57 44.56
N ALA A 277 -3.90 -5.80 44.07
CA ALA A 277 -3.01 -6.15 42.97
C ALA A 277 -3.36 -5.39 41.67
N GLY A 278 -4.63 -5.16 41.42
CA GLY A 278 -5.05 -4.43 40.23
C GLY A 278 -5.03 -2.90 40.38
N LEU A 279 -5.26 -2.35 41.58
CA LEU A 279 -4.95 -0.95 41.89
C LEU A 279 -3.44 -0.68 41.73
N LEU A 280 -2.60 -1.64 42.15
CA LEU A 280 -1.15 -1.58 41.96
C LEU A 280 -0.81 -1.60 40.45
N LEU A 281 -1.43 -2.49 39.66
CA LEU A 281 -1.23 -2.54 38.20
C LEU A 281 -1.65 -1.21 37.53
N LEU A 282 -2.81 -0.67 37.90
CA LEU A 282 -3.31 0.61 37.38
C LEU A 282 -2.37 1.77 37.77
N GLY A 283 -1.91 1.79 39.03
CA GLY A 283 -0.93 2.76 39.52
C GLY A 283 0.39 2.68 38.76
N VAL A 284 0.89 1.47 38.49
CA VAL A 284 2.09 1.25 37.66
C VAL A 284 1.88 1.78 36.24
N LEU A 285 0.71 1.57 35.63
CA LEU A 285 0.38 2.13 34.32
C LEU A 285 0.25 3.67 34.35
N LEU A 286 -0.25 4.27 35.43
CA LEU A 286 -0.39 5.73 35.57
C LEU A 286 0.94 6.43 35.84
N VAL A 287 1.88 5.78 36.53
CA VAL A 287 3.18 6.39 36.86
C VAL A 287 4.25 6.05 35.81
N SER A 288 4.26 4.83 35.28
CA SER A 288 5.32 4.37 34.37
C SER A 288 5.00 4.63 32.89
N GLY A 289 5.70 5.60 32.30
CA GLY A 289 5.61 5.91 30.86
C GLY A 289 6.04 4.74 29.96
N SER A 290 7.00 3.91 30.41
CA SER A 290 7.51 2.77 29.63
C SER A 290 6.53 1.60 29.59
N MET A 291 5.82 1.32 30.69
CA MET A 291 4.78 0.29 30.74
C MET A 291 3.58 0.66 29.85
N ARG A 292 3.17 1.95 29.86
CA ARG A 292 2.17 2.47 28.92
C ARG A 292 2.56 2.27 27.47
N ALA A 293 3.81 2.57 27.12
CA ALA A 293 4.32 2.42 25.77
C ALA A 293 4.30 0.96 25.31
N ARG A 294 4.79 0.02 26.14
CA ARG A 294 4.78 -1.42 25.82
C ARG A 294 3.36 -1.97 25.67
N MET A 295 2.45 -1.59 26.55
CA MET A 295 1.05 -2.00 26.47
C MET A 295 0.38 -1.45 25.21
N LYS A 296 0.63 -0.17 24.86
CA LYS A 296 0.15 0.46 23.63
C LYS A 296 0.65 -0.27 22.37
N VAL A 297 1.91 -0.71 22.37
CA VAL A 297 2.49 -1.50 21.28
C VAL A 297 1.89 -2.91 21.22
N LEU A 298 1.70 -3.58 22.36
CA LEU A 298 1.14 -4.94 22.41
C LEU A 298 -0.32 -4.97 21.93
N VAL A 299 -1.13 -4.00 22.37
CA VAL A 299 -2.50 -3.79 21.91
C VAL A 299 -2.52 -3.37 20.44
N GLY A 300 -1.63 -2.44 20.05
CA GLY A 300 -1.43 -2.03 18.66
C GLY A 300 -1.15 -3.20 17.72
N LYS A 301 -0.30 -4.14 18.15
CA LYS A 301 0.13 -5.30 17.36
C LYS A 301 -0.97 -6.36 17.18
N HIS A 302 -1.84 -6.56 18.17
CA HIS A 302 -2.83 -7.64 18.16
C HIS A 302 -4.23 -7.21 17.74
N PHE A 303 -4.57 -5.92 17.84
CA PHE A 303 -5.95 -5.45 17.62
C PHE A 303 -6.13 -4.51 16.42
N PHE A 304 -5.05 -4.04 15.77
CA PHE A 304 -5.18 -3.02 14.74
C PHE A 304 -4.35 -3.31 13.48
N ARG A 305 -5.00 -3.21 12.31
CA ARG A 305 -4.33 -3.18 10.99
C ARG A 305 -3.78 -1.76 10.74
N TYR A 306 -2.50 -1.67 10.36
CA TYR A 306 -1.79 -0.41 10.09
C TYR A 306 -2.50 0.43 8.99
N ARG A 307 -2.49 1.76 9.14
CA ARG A 307 -3.28 2.74 8.34
C ARG A 307 -2.64 3.14 7.01
N TYR A 308 -1.39 2.75 6.77
CA TYR A 308 -0.74 2.80 5.47
C TYR A 308 -0.31 1.37 5.16
N ASP A 309 -0.82 0.78 4.09
CA ASP A 309 -0.29 -0.50 3.64
C ASP A 309 1.01 -0.21 2.87
N TYR A 310 2.08 0.13 3.62
CA TYR A 310 3.41 0.40 3.08
C TYR A 310 3.87 -0.71 2.14
N ARG A 311 3.38 -1.93 2.36
CA ARG A 311 3.63 -3.07 1.49
C ARG A 311 3.03 -2.85 0.11
N GLU A 312 1.79 -2.36 0.00
CA GLU A 312 1.20 -2.07 -1.31
C GLU A 312 1.94 -0.93 -2.01
N GLU A 313 2.25 0.18 -1.33
CA GLU A 313 2.99 1.29 -1.95
C GLU A 313 4.41 0.87 -2.37
N TRP A 314 5.09 0.07 -1.53
CA TRP A 314 6.37 -0.52 -1.88
C TRP A 314 6.29 -1.45 -3.09
N LEU A 315 5.29 -2.34 -3.12
CA LEU A 315 5.07 -3.26 -4.25
C LEU A 315 4.76 -2.48 -5.53
N ARG A 316 3.89 -1.47 -5.49
CA ARG A 316 3.60 -0.60 -6.64
C ARG A 316 4.85 0.10 -7.15
N PHE A 317 5.70 0.61 -6.26
CA PHE A 317 6.96 1.25 -6.64
C PHE A 317 7.94 0.27 -7.29
N THR A 318 8.17 -0.90 -6.68
CA THR A 318 9.05 -1.92 -7.26
C THR A 318 8.54 -2.39 -8.63
N HIS A 319 7.22 -2.55 -8.79
CA HIS A 319 6.62 -2.86 -10.08
C HIS A 319 6.81 -1.73 -11.11
N ALA A 320 6.64 -0.47 -10.69
CA ALA A 320 6.83 0.69 -11.56
C ALA A 320 8.28 0.81 -12.09
N LEU A 321 9.28 0.37 -11.32
CA LEU A 321 10.67 0.31 -11.77
C LEU A 321 10.94 -0.84 -12.78
N THR A 322 10.06 -1.85 -12.86
CA THR A 322 10.27 -3.02 -13.73
C THR A 322 9.56 -2.94 -15.08
N VAL A 323 8.58 -2.05 -15.28
CA VAL A 323 7.85 -1.92 -16.56
C VAL A 323 8.73 -1.18 -17.58
N GLN A 324 9.33 -1.93 -18.51
CA GLN A 324 10.31 -1.45 -19.49
C GLN A 324 9.67 -0.91 -20.77
N ASP A 325 10.25 0.16 -21.35
CA ASP A 325 10.13 0.48 -22.79
C ASP A 325 11.37 1.20 -23.38
N SER A 326 12.16 1.95 -22.60
CA SER A 326 13.45 2.50 -23.08
C SER A 326 14.39 3.03 -21.96
N PRO A 327 15.73 3.07 -22.17
CA PRO A 327 16.67 3.65 -21.21
C PRO A 327 16.45 5.15 -20.94
N GLN A 328 15.99 5.88 -21.96
CA GLN A 328 15.81 7.34 -21.91
C GLN A 328 14.62 7.77 -21.02
N THR A 329 13.63 6.88 -20.81
CA THR A 329 12.48 7.16 -19.93
C THR A 329 12.70 6.72 -18.48
N MET A 330 13.83 6.08 -18.17
CA MET A 330 14.10 5.49 -16.86
C MET A 330 14.18 6.54 -15.74
N GLY A 331 14.90 7.64 -15.96
CA GLY A 331 14.98 8.71 -14.96
C GLY A 331 13.59 9.28 -14.64
N GLN A 332 12.69 9.35 -15.63
CA GLN A 332 11.30 9.75 -15.42
C GLN A 332 10.50 8.72 -14.62
N GLN A 333 10.75 7.43 -14.79
CA GLN A 333 10.09 6.37 -14.01
C GLN A 333 10.48 6.42 -12.53
N VAL A 334 11.77 6.65 -12.22
CA VAL A 334 12.22 6.84 -10.83
C VAL A 334 11.50 8.03 -10.20
N ILE A 335 11.45 9.17 -10.91
CA ILE A 335 10.73 10.36 -10.45
C ILE A 335 9.25 10.03 -10.20
N ARG A 336 8.56 9.43 -11.18
CA ARG A 336 7.13 9.06 -11.06
C ARG A 336 6.87 8.08 -9.93
N GLY A 337 7.74 7.08 -9.76
CA GLY A 337 7.62 6.08 -8.71
C GLY A 337 7.65 6.71 -7.31
N LEU A 338 8.64 7.58 -7.07
CA LEU A 338 8.75 8.31 -5.80
C LEU A 338 7.62 9.34 -5.64
N ALA A 339 7.27 10.05 -6.71
CA ALA A 339 6.21 11.05 -6.69
C ALA A 339 4.82 10.46 -6.37
N ASN A 340 4.51 9.28 -6.93
CA ASN A 340 3.25 8.59 -6.69
C ASN A 340 3.07 8.16 -5.22
N MET A 341 4.15 7.85 -4.50
CA MET A 341 4.07 7.51 -3.06
C MET A 341 3.54 8.67 -2.21
N VAL A 342 3.70 9.91 -2.68
CA VAL A 342 3.31 11.14 -1.99
C VAL A 342 2.42 12.05 -2.84
N GLU A 343 1.71 11.48 -3.81
CA GLU A 343 0.78 12.20 -4.71
C GLU A 343 1.36 13.51 -5.30
N SER A 344 2.68 13.54 -5.52
CA SER A 344 3.36 14.70 -6.07
C SER A 344 3.11 14.77 -7.59
N PRO A 345 2.75 15.94 -8.14
CA PRO A 345 2.41 16.08 -9.54
C PRO A 345 3.64 16.15 -10.47
N ALA A 346 4.84 16.38 -9.92
CA ALA A 346 6.03 16.64 -10.71
C ALA A 346 7.34 16.38 -9.92
N GLY A 347 8.46 16.21 -10.64
CA GLY A 347 9.77 16.08 -10.01
C GLY A 347 10.95 16.11 -10.99
N THR A 348 12.17 16.21 -10.46
CA THR A 348 13.42 16.21 -11.21
C THR A 348 14.44 15.27 -10.58
N LEU A 349 15.18 14.55 -11.41
CA LEU A 349 16.26 13.67 -11.00
C LEU A 349 17.59 14.33 -11.30
N TRP A 350 18.44 14.42 -10.30
CA TRP A 350 19.80 14.94 -10.37
C TRP A 350 20.77 13.79 -10.17
N LEU A 351 21.62 13.52 -11.16
CA LEU A 351 22.62 12.47 -11.09
C LEU A 351 24.02 13.06 -11.12
N ARG A 352 24.94 12.37 -10.47
CA ARG A 352 26.37 12.69 -10.51
C ARG A 352 26.92 12.43 -11.91
N GLU A 353 27.62 13.40 -12.47
CA GLU A 353 28.35 13.22 -13.72
C GLU A 353 29.69 12.53 -13.45
N THR A 354 30.13 11.62 -14.33
CA THR A 354 31.37 10.84 -14.10
C THR A 354 32.63 11.68 -14.33
N SER A 355 32.55 12.73 -15.15
CA SER A 355 33.69 13.60 -15.53
C SER A 355 33.90 14.79 -14.60
N HIS A 356 32.82 15.30 -13.99
CA HIS A 356 32.84 16.46 -13.11
C HIS A 356 32.20 16.08 -11.77
N LEU A 357 32.77 16.50 -10.63
CA LEU A 357 32.24 16.23 -9.27
C LEU A 357 30.99 17.10 -8.99
N THR A 358 30.04 17.08 -9.91
CA THR A 358 28.84 17.92 -9.96
C THR A 358 27.62 17.06 -10.26
N PHE A 359 26.50 17.45 -9.66
CA PHE A 359 25.18 16.91 -9.94
C PHE A 359 24.48 17.80 -10.96
N ARG A 360 23.90 17.19 -11.99
CA ARG A 360 23.13 17.87 -13.04
C ARG A 360 21.77 17.21 -13.21
N GLN A 361 20.80 17.98 -13.67
CA GLN A 361 19.47 17.45 -13.99
C GLN A 361 19.58 16.43 -15.13
N SER A 362 19.39 15.16 -14.81
CA SER A 362 19.45 14.05 -15.77
C SER A 362 18.07 13.71 -16.35
N ALA A 363 17.01 13.86 -15.54
CA ALA A 363 15.64 13.64 -15.99
C ALA A 363 14.65 14.60 -15.30
N ARG A 364 13.53 14.82 -15.97
CA ARG A 364 12.44 15.69 -15.50
C ARG A 364 11.08 15.06 -15.78
N TRP A 365 10.13 15.32 -14.91
CA TRP A 365 8.73 14.99 -15.11
C TRP A 365 7.87 16.16 -14.64
N ASN A 366 7.12 16.76 -15.57
CA ASN A 366 6.23 17.91 -15.31
C ASN A 366 6.92 19.14 -14.67
N LEU A 367 8.24 19.28 -14.81
CA LEU A 367 9.03 20.45 -14.37
C LEU A 367 9.91 20.97 -15.52
N PRO A 368 10.26 22.27 -15.53
CA PRO A 368 11.12 22.87 -16.55
C PRO A 368 12.56 22.35 -16.49
N GLU A 369 13.32 22.62 -17.55
CA GLU A 369 14.77 22.38 -17.54
C GLU A 369 15.47 23.27 -16.54
N CYS A 370 16.46 22.72 -15.84
CA CYS A 370 17.35 23.48 -15.00
C CYS A 370 18.79 23.21 -15.45
N LEU A 371 19.47 24.26 -15.90
CA LEU A 371 20.88 24.21 -16.32
C LEU A 371 21.86 24.46 -15.16
N ALA A 372 21.36 24.60 -13.94
CA ALA A 372 22.22 24.75 -12.76
C ALA A 372 23.03 23.47 -12.54
N GLU A 373 24.21 23.63 -11.95
CA GLU A 373 25.09 22.54 -11.59
C GLU A 373 25.38 22.63 -10.09
N GLU A 374 25.12 21.54 -9.37
CA GLU A 374 25.32 21.51 -7.93
C GLU A 374 26.62 20.76 -7.61
N ARG A 375 27.56 21.42 -6.92
CA ARG A 375 28.84 20.78 -6.60
C ARG A 375 28.68 19.76 -5.47
N GLN A 376 29.45 18.68 -5.53
CA GLN A 376 29.41 17.63 -4.51
C GLN A 376 29.82 18.11 -3.11
N ASP A 377 30.63 19.16 -3.01
CA ASP A 377 31.10 19.77 -1.77
C ASP A 377 30.14 20.86 -1.22
N SER A 378 29.01 21.11 -1.87
CA SER A 378 28.03 22.09 -1.41
C SER A 378 27.42 21.72 -0.05
N SER A 379 26.84 22.71 0.64
CA SER A 379 26.18 22.49 1.94
C SER A 379 25.04 21.45 1.81
N LEU A 380 24.22 21.57 0.75
CA LEU A 380 23.15 20.62 0.44
C LEU A 380 23.67 19.19 0.24
N CYS A 381 24.66 18.99 -0.62
CA CYS A 381 25.19 17.66 -0.91
C CYS A 381 25.89 17.04 0.31
N ARG A 382 26.64 17.83 1.08
CA ARG A 382 27.26 17.35 2.34
C ARG A 382 26.22 16.92 3.36
N PHE A 383 25.13 17.69 3.51
CA PHE A 383 24.04 17.35 4.42
C PHE A 383 23.33 16.06 3.99
N LEU A 384 22.99 15.93 2.70
CA LEU A 384 22.33 14.74 2.16
C LEU A 384 23.21 13.48 2.31
N LEU A 385 24.51 13.60 2.07
CA LEU A 385 25.45 12.49 2.18
C LEU A 385 25.70 12.08 3.64
N ALA A 386 25.80 13.04 4.57
CA ALA A 386 26.03 12.77 5.98
C ALA A 386 24.79 12.23 6.71
N SER A 387 23.61 12.79 6.42
CA SER A 387 22.37 12.38 7.09
C SER A 387 21.70 11.20 6.39
N GLY A 388 21.69 11.19 5.05
CA GLY A 388 20.81 10.34 4.25
C GLY A 388 19.32 10.64 4.47
N TRP A 389 18.98 11.82 4.98
CA TRP A 389 17.60 12.20 5.32
C TRP A 389 16.90 12.87 4.14
N VAL A 390 15.57 12.68 4.08
CA VAL A 390 14.71 13.44 3.17
C VAL A 390 14.55 14.86 3.75
N ILE A 391 14.83 15.87 2.93
CA ILE A 391 14.65 17.27 3.33
C ILE A 391 13.25 17.72 2.92
N ASN A 392 12.51 18.32 3.85
CA ASN A 392 11.25 18.98 3.57
C ASN A 392 11.48 20.49 3.49
N LEU A 393 11.46 21.02 2.26
CA LEU A 393 11.70 22.43 1.98
C LEU A 393 10.61 23.35 2.55
N GLU A 394 9.36 22.89 2.65
CA GLU A 394 8.29 23.66 3.31
C GLU A 394 8.55 23.78 4.81
N GLU A 395 9.05 22.72 5.46
CA GLU A 395 9.46 22.76 6.87
C GLU A 395 10.71 23.62 7.06
N TYR A 396 11.72 23.48 6.18
CA TYR A 396 12.95 24.26 6.21
C TYR A 396 12.67 25.77 6.09
N ARG A 397 11.74 26.18 5.22
CA ARG A 397 11.34 27.59 5.06
C ARG A 397 10.73 28.19 6.34
N CYS A 398 9.99 27.39 7.11
CA CYS A 398 9.37 27.82 8.37
C CYS A 398 10.32 27.72 9.56
N TYR A 399 11.18 26.70 9.59
CA TYR A 399 12.03 26.32 10.73
C TYR A 399 13.44 25.91 10.28
N PRO A 400 14.25 26.81 9.71
CA PRO A 400 15.56 26.47 9.14
C PRO A 400 16.52 25.91 10.21
N ALA A 401 16.42 26.39 11.46
CA ALA A 401 17.24 25.93 12.58
C ALA A 401 17.15 24.41 12.87
N ARG A 402 16.11 23.71 12.40
CA ARG A 402 15.99 22.25 12.55
C ARG A 402 16.99 21.47 11.70
N TYR A 403 17.52 22.08 10.63
CA TYR A 403 18.43 21.44 9.68
C TYR A 403 19.90 21.83 9.93
N GLY A 404 20.20 22.43 11.09
CA GLY A 404 21.56 22.85 11.45
C GLY A 404 22.10 23.92 10.51
N ASP A 405 23.32 23.71 10.01
CA ASP A 405 24.03 24.64 9.12
C ASP A 405 23.75 24.37 7.62
N LEU A 406 22.63 23.70 7.30
CA LEU A 406 22.22 23.45 5.92
C LEU A 406 21.91 24.79 5.22
N GLU A 407 22.61 25.05 4.11
CA GLU A 407 22.33 26.19 3.23
C GLU A 407 21.79 25.67 1.89
N ILE A 408 20.60 26.14 1.52
CA ILE A 408 19.95 25.78 0.26
C ILE A 408 20.47 26.70 -0.87
N PRO A 409 20.91 26.15 -2.01
CA PRO A 409 21.37 26.95 -3.15
C PRO A 409 20.31 27.92 -3.71
N GLU A 410 20.75 29.06 -4.24
CA GLU A 410 19.85 30.10 -4.80
C GLU A 410 18.90 29.54 -5.86
N TRP A 411 19.41 28.74 -6.79
CA TRP A 411 18.61 28.14 -7.88
C TRP A 411 17.47 27.25 -7.37
N LEU A 412 17.62 26.67 -6.17
CA LEU A 412 16.61 25.82 -5.54
C LEU A 412 15.66 26.63 -4.65
N SER A 413 16.19 27.68 -4.01
CA SER A 413 15.39 28.63 -3.23
C SER A 413 14.35 29.35 -4.09
N ASP A 414 14.71 29.70 -5.34
CA ASP A 414 13.81 30.36 -6.31
C ASP A 414 12.63 29.46 -6.75
N GLN A 415 12.74 28.15 -6.57
CA GLN A 415 11.66 27.21 -6.92
C GLN A 415 10.63 27.14 -5.79
N MET A 416 9.63 28.02 -5.82
CA MET A 416 8.56 28.06 -4.80
C MET A 416 7.83 26.71 -4.63
N ASN A 417 7.73 25.91 -5.69
CA ASN A 417 7.01 24.64 -5.66
C ASN A 417 7.87 23.42 -5.27
N ALA A 418 9.16 23.59 -4.99
CA ALA A 418 10.02 22.50 -4.53
C ALA A 418 9.68 22.11 -3.08
N TRP A 419 9.45 20.82 -2.84
CA TRP A 419 8.91 20.31 -1.58
C TRP A 419 9.81 19.30 -0.89
N LEU A 420 10.07 18.15 -1.51
CA LEU A 420 10.87 17.08 -0.90
C LEU A 420 12.14 16.83 -1.69
N ILE A 421 13.27 16.75 -1.00
CA ILE A 421 14.56 16.33 -1.57
C ILE A 421 14.89 14.96 -1.01
N ILE A 422 14.92 13.95 -1.88
CA ILE A 422 15.14 12.55 -1.53
C ILE A 422 16.53 12.14 -2.02
N PRO A 423 17.47 11.79 -1.12
CA PRO A 423 18.79 11.33 -1.53
C PRO A 423 18.72 9.93 -2.14
N LEU A 424 19.50 9.70 -3.19
CA LEU A 424 19.67 8.41 -3.85
C LEU A 424 21.00 7.79 -3.42
N MET A 425 20.94 7.01 -2.34
CA MET A 425 22.11 6.42 -1.69
C MET A 425 22.31 4.95 -2.10
N THR A 426 23.53 4.59 -2.46
CA THR A 426 23.96 3.20 -2.61
C THR A 426 25.05 2.92 -1.57
N GLY A 427 24.66 2.35 -0.43
CA GLY A 427 25.56 2.20 0.72
C GLY A 427 25.92 3.57 1.30
N SER A 428 27.21 3.92 1.30
CA SER A 428 27.73 5.21 1.78
C SER A 428 27.95 6.24 0.67
N ASP A 429 27.68 5.90 -0.59
CA ASP A 429 27.89 6.79 -1.73
C ASP A 429 26.56 7.34 -2.27
N MET A 430 26.54 8.63 -2.59
CA MET A 430 25.36 9.31 -3.11
C MET A 430 25.45 9.39 -4.64
N GLN A 431 24.58 8.66 -5.33
CA GLN A 431 24.52 8.66 -6.79
C GLN A 431 23.80 9.90 -7.34
N GLY A 432 22.92 10.49 -6.53
CA GLY A 432 22.09 11.61 -6.92
C GLY A 432 21.05 11.96 -5.87
N PHE A 433 20.10 12.80 -6.27
CA PHE A 433 18.92 13.13 -5.47
C PHE A 433 17.73 13.44 -6.37
N VAL A 434 16.53 13.26 -5.83
CA VAL A 434 15.27 13.61 -6.50
C VAL A 434 14.62 14.77 -5.77
N ILE A 435 14.16 15.75 -6.52
CA ILE A 435 13.35 16.85 -6.01
C ILE A 435 11.92 16.65 -6.47
N LEU A 436 10.98 16.60 -5.55
CA LEU A 436 9.54 16.51 -5.81
C LEU A 436 8.86 17.85 -5.57
N SER A 437 7.83 18.15 -6.35
CA SER A 437 7.00 19.34 -6.12
C SER A 437 5.93 19.09 -5.04
N SER A 438 5.40 20.17 -4.47
CA SER A 438 4.33 20.10 -3.45
C SER A 438 3.18 19.20 -3.91
N SER A 439 2.71 18.34 -3.00
CA SER A 439 1.66 17.36 -3.28
C SER A 439 0.33 18.03 -3.66
N ARG A 440 -0.46 17.34 -4.50
CA ARG A 440 -1.82 17.78 -4.86
C ARG A 440 -2.77 17.78 -3.66
N THR A 441 -2.54 16.85 -2.74
CA THR A 441 -3.31 16.69 -1.51
C THR A 441 -2.36 16.97 -0.35
N PRO A 442 -2.73 17.76 0.67
CA PRO A 442 -1.85 18.01 1.80
C PRO A 442 -1.55 16.71 2.58
N ILE A 443 -0.37 16.14 2.32
CA ILE A 443 0.14 14.96 3.00
C ILE A 443 1.01 15.43 4.17
N ASN A 444 0.70 14.93 5.36
CA ASN A 444 1.55 15.15 6.52
C ASN A 444 2.74 14.20 6.46
N VAL A 445 3.90 14.73 6.07
CA VAL A 445 5.18 14.00 6.00
C VAL A 445 5.68 13.76 7.42
N ASN A 446 5.25 12.63 7.99
CA ASN A 446 5.73 12.17 9.28
C ASN A 446 7.01 11.32 9.10
N TRP A 447 7.56 10.85 10.22
CA TRP A 447 8.75 9.99 10.23
C TRP A 447 8.58 8.73 9.37
N GLU A 448 7.37 8.15 9.29
CA GLU A 448 7.11 6.93 8.51
C GLU A 448 7.22 7.18 7.01
N VAL A 449 6.67 8.30 6.52
CA VAL A 449 6.76 8.69 5.11
C VAL A 449 8.22 9.01 4.75
N ASN A 450 8.94 9.71 5.63
CA ASN A 450 10.37 9.97 5.42
C ASN A 450 11.19 8.68 5.32
N ASP A 451 10.96 7.70 6.20
CA ASP A 451 11.66 6.41 6.15
C ASP A 451 11.29 5.61 4.90
N LEU A 452 10.02 5.62 4.48
CA LEU A 452 9.58 4.99 3.25
C LEU A 452 10.28 5.60 2.03
N LEU A 453 10.27 6.94 1.92
CA LEU A 453 10.91 7.65 0.82
C LEU A 453 12.42 7.45 0.82
N ARG A 454 13.06 7.41 2.00
CA ARG A 454 14.48 7.08 2.14
C ARG A 454 14.78 5.68 1.62
N ALA A 455 14.00 4.68 2.03
CA ALA A 455 14.15 3.30 1.56
C ALA A 455 13.91 3.18 0.05
N ALA A 456 12.88 3.86 -0.47
CA ALA A 456 12.58 3.91 -1.89
C ALA A 456 13.69 4.61 -2.70
N GLY A 457 14.28 5.67 -2.16
CA GLY A 457 15.43 6.37 -2.72
C GLY A 457 16.67 5.46 -2.81
N CYS A 458 16.99 4.70 -1.76
CA CYS A 458 18.08 3.72 -1.79
C CYS A 458 17.85 2.62 -2.84
N GLN A 459 16.60 2.15 -2.98
CA GLN A 459 16.24 1.14 -3.97
C GLN A 459 16.32 1.71 -5.40
N ALA A 460 15.85 2.93 -5.62
CA ALA A 460 16.02 3.65 -6.89
C ALA A 460 17.49 3.84 -7.24
N ALA A 461 18.33 4.24 -6.28
CA ALA A 461 19.78 4.37 -6.48
C ALA A 461 20.41 3.05 -6.91
N SER A 462 20.12 1.98 -6.18
CA SER A 462 20.61 0.63 -6.50
C SER A 462 20.17 0.15 -7.89
N PHE A 463 18.95 0.49 -8.30
CA PHE A 463 18.43 0.17 -9.62
C PHE A 463 19.13 0.96 -10.73
N LEU A 464 19.28 2.28 -10.56
CA LEU A 464 19.98 3.15 -11.51
C LEU A 464 21.43 2.72 -11.72
N THR A 465 22.16 2.43 -10.64
CA THR A 465 23.56 1.95 -10.72
C THR A 465 23.66 0.62 -11.48
N ARG A 466 22.78 -0.35 -11.20
CA ARG A 466 22.77 -1.64 -11.93
C ARG A 466 22.51 -1.44 -13.41
N MET A 467 21.62 -0.51 -13.75
CA MET A 467 21.29 -0.23 -15.14
C MET A 467 22.43 0.47 -15.89
N GLN A 468 23.05 1.49 -15.30
CA GLN A 468 24.23 2.15 -15.87
C GLN A 468 25.38 1.14 -16.09
N ALA A 469 25.61 0.23 -15.13
CA ALA A 469 26.59 -0.83 -15.29
C ALA A 469 26.21 -1.80 -16.43
N THR A 470 24.93 -2.13 -16.57
CA THR A 470 24.44 -3.00 -17.66
C THR A 470 24.60 -2.34 -19.03
N GLU A 471 24.30 -1.05 -19.14
CA GLU A 471 24.46 -0.27 -20.37
C GLU A 471 25.93 -0.17 -20.78
N ALA A 472 26.83 0.16 -19.84
CA ALA A 472 28.27 0.16 -20.07
C ALA A 472 28.78 -1.22 -20.53
N LEU A 473 28.30 -2.30 -19.91
CA LEU A 473 28.65 -3.67 -20.33
C LEU A 473 28.15 -4.00 -21.74
N LEU A 474 26.95 -3.54 -22.12
CA LEU A 474 26.42 -3.72 -23.47
C LEU A 474 27.24 -2.93 -24.49
N GLU A 475 27.65 -1.71 -24.17
CA GLU A 475 28.50 -0.90 -25.05
C GLU A 475 29.87 -1.55 -25.26
N VAL A 476 30.51 -2.03 -24.19
CA VAL A 476 31.76 -2.79 -24.27
C VAL A 476 31.58 -4.06 -25.11
N ARG A 477 30.49 -4.81 -24.93
CA ARG A 477 30.21 -6.01 -25.75
C ARG A 477 29.99 -5.68 -27.22
N LYS A 478 29.28 -4.58 -27.53
CA LYS A 478 29.11 -4.10 -28.91
C LYS A 478 30.45 -3.75 -29.53
N PHE A 479 31.30 -3.04 -28.79
CA PHE A 479 32.63 -2.65 -29.25
C PHE A 479 33.56 -3.86 -29.43
N ASP A 480 33.53 -4.84 -28.52
CA ASP A 480 34.28 -6.09 -28.65
C ASP A 480 33.83 -6.90 -29.87
N ALA A 481 32.51 -7.01 -30.10
CA ALA A 481 31.95 -7.66 -31.27
C ALA A 481 32.37 -6.95 -32.58
N PHE A 482 32.32 -5.61 -32.59
CA PHE A 482 32.78 -4.79 -33.71
C PHE A 482 34.28 -5.00 -33.98
N ASN A 483 35.13 -4.91 -32.96
CA ASN A 483 36.57 -5.09 -33.10
C ASN A 483 36.94 -6.48 -33.63
N LYS A 484 36.28 -7.54 -33.13
CA LYS A 484 36.43 -8.89 -33.66
C LYS A 484 36.05 -8.93 -35.14
N MET A 485 34.88 -8.41 -35.50
CA MET A 485 34.43 -8.34 -36.89
C MET A 485 35.43 -7.58 -37.78
N SER A 486 35.92 -6.43 -37.35
CA SER A 486 36.91 -5.64 -38.08
C SER A 486 38.22 -6.39 -38.29
N ALA A 487 38.72 -7.09 -37.27
CA ALA A 487 39.95 -7.89 -37.37
C ALA A 487 39.81 -8.99 -38.44
N PHE A 488 38.65 -9.65 -38.51
CA PHE A 488 38.37 -10.67 -39.53
C PHE A 488 38.29 -10.07 -40.94
N VAL A 489 37.59 -8.95 -41.11
CA VAL A 489 37.50 -8.25 -42.41
C VAL A 489 38.89 -7.86 -42.91
N VAL A 490 39.74 -7.32 -42.03
CA VAL A 490 41.11 -6.94 -42.39
C VAL A 490 41.94 -8.16 -42.80
N HIS A 491 41.82 -9.28 -42.08
CA HIS A 491 42.50 -10.52 -42.42
C HIS A 491 42.07 -11.05 -43.80
N ASP A 492 40.77 -11.14 -44.07
CA ASP A 492 40.28 -11.66 -45.34
C ASP A 492 40.57 -10.72 -46.52
N LEU A 493 40.54 -9.41 -46.29
CA LEU A 493 40.97 -8.43 -47.28
C LEU A 493 42.46 -8.60 -47.58
N LYS A 494 43.32 -8.77 -46.57
CA LYS A 494 44.76 -9.03 -46.76
C LYS A 494 44.98 -10.31 -47.57
N ASN A 495 44.20 -11.36 -47.33
CA ASN A 495 44.28 -12.60 -48.09
C ASN A 495 43.91 -12.41 -49.55
N ILE A 496 42.80 -11.71 -49.83
CA ILE A 496 42.38 -11.41 -51.22
C ILE A 496 43.43 -10.54 -51.92
N VAL A 497 43.94 -9.50 -51.25
CA VAL A 497 45.00 -8.62 -51.79
C VAL A 497 46.27 -9.41 -52.08
N THR A 498 46.66 -10.33 -51.21
CA THR A 498 47.85 -11.18 -51.42
C THR A 498 47.65 -12.14 -52.59
N GLN A 499 46.48 -12.78 -52.71
CA GLN A 499 46.13 -13.64 -53.85
C GLN A 499 46.18 -12.87 -55.16
N LEU A 500 45.55 -11.69 -55.24
CA LEU A 500 45.56 -10.85 -56.43
C LEU A 500 46.97 -10.35 -56.78
N SER A 501 47.79 -10.01 -55.78
CA SER A 501 49.17 -9.56 -55.99
C SER A 501 50.06 -10.67 -56.57
N LEU A 502 49.91 -11.91 -56.09
CA LEU A 502 50.61 -13.08 -56.62
C LEU A 502 50.19 -13.37 -58.06
N MET A 503 48.89 -13.24 -58.36
CA MET A 503 48.38 -13.41 -59.72
C MET A 503 48.91 -12.37 -60.68
N LEU A 504 48.90 -11.10 -60.27
CA LEU A 504 49.44 -10.02 -61.08
C LEU A 504 50.93 -10.25 -61.40
N LYS A 505 51.71 -10.68 -60.40
CA LYS A 505 53.14 -11.02 -60.57
C LYS A 505 53.37 -12.23 -61.48
N ASN A 506 52.49 -13.23 -61.45
CA ASN A 506 52.57 -14.40 -62.33
C ASN A 506 52.13 -14.08 -63.75
N ALA A 507 51.19 -13.14 -63.93
CA ALA A 507 50.73 -12.69 -65.23
C ALA A 507 51.83 -12.01 -66.04
N GLU A 508 52.77 -11.31 -65.40
CA GLU A 508 53.96 -10.74 -66.05
C GLU A 508 54.87 -11.79 -66.71
N ARG A 509 54.84 -13.05 -66.24
CA ARG A 509 55.71 -14.12 -66.75
C ARG A 509 54.99 -15.12 -67.66
N HIS A 510 53.68 -15.27 -67.52
CA HIS A 510 52.90 -16.33 -68.17
C HIS A 510 51.69 -15.78 -68.95
N SER A 511 51.73 -14.49 -69.33
CA SER A 511 50.66 -13.80 -70.06
C SER A 511 50.21 -14.51 -71.32
N ASP A 512 51.11 -15.23 -71.99
CA ASP A 512 50.86 -15.84 -73.31
C ASP A 512 50.32 -17.28 -73.20
N ASN A 513 50.21 -17.84 -71.98
CA ASN A 513 49.68 -19.18 -71.76
C ASN A 513 48.13 -19.16 -71.65
N PRO A 514 47.39 -19.81 -72.57
CA PRO A 514 45.93 -19.81 -72.57
C PRO A 514 45.29 -20.45 -71.32
N GLU A 515 45.93 -21.49 -70.75
CA GLU A 515 45.43 -22.13 -69.53
C GLU A 515 45.58 -21.21 -68.31
N PHE A 516 46.71 -20.50 -68.23
CA PHE A 516 46.96 -19.52 -67.17
C PHE A 516 45.98 -18.34 -67.26
N GLN A 517 45.70 -17.82 -68.45
CA GLN A 517 44.71 -16.75 -68.64
C GLN A 517 43.32 -17.15 -68.14
N LYS A 518 42.90 -18.39 -68.42
CA LYS A 518 41.60 -18.93 -67.97
C LYS A 518 41.55 -19.07 -66.45
N ASP A 519 42.62 -19.58 -65.83
CA ASP A 519 42.72 -19.75 -64.38
C ASP A 519 42.78 -18.40 -63.63
N MET A 520 43.53 -17.44 -64.17
CA MET A 520 43.61 -16.07 -63.67
C MET A 520 42.23 -15.39 -63.69
N LEU A 521 41.49 -15.47 -64.80
CA LEU A 521 40.14 -14.90 -64.90
C LEU A 521 39.17 -15.53 -63.91
N MET A 522 39.23 -16.86 -63.71
CA MET A 522 38.41 -17.54 -62.71
C MET A 522 38.73 -17.04 -61.30
N THR A 523 40.01 -16.90 -60.96
CA THR A 523 40.40 -16.51 -59.60
C THR A 523 40.16 -15.04 -59.30
N VAL A 524 40.33 -14.14 -60.28
CA VAL A 524 39.92 -12.74 -60.14
C VAL A 524 38.41 -12.63 -59.91
N ASN A 525 37.60 -13.40 -60.67
CA ASN A 525 36.16 -13.45 -60.43
C ASN A 525 35.82 -13.96 -59.03
N HIS A 526 36.50 -15.00 -58.54
CA HIS A 526 36.32 -15.49 -57.18
C HIS A 526 36.73 -14.45 -56.12
N ALA A 527 37.82 -13.72 -56.33
CA ALA A 527 38.26 -12.65 -55.44
C ALA A 527 37.25 -11.49 -55.37
N VAL A 528 36.69 -11.10 -56.52
CA VAL A 528 35.66 -10.05 -56.60
C VAL A 528 34.37 -10.49 -55.91
N GLU A 529 33.93 -11.74 -56.11
CA GLU A 529 32.74 -12.27 -55.44
C GLU A 529 32.95 -12.36 -53.92
N ARG A 530 34.14 -12.79 -53.46
CA ARG A 530 34.49 -12.80 -52.03
C ARG A 530 34.45 -11.39 -51.43
N MET A 531 34.98 -10.38 -52.14
CA MET A 531 34.89 -8.98 -51.71
C MET A 531 33.45 -8.48 -51.63
N ARG A 532 32.60 -8.86 -52.61
CA ARG A 532 31.17 -8.52 -52.62
C ARG A 532 30.44 -9.14 -51.43
N GLN A 533 30.74 -10.38 -51.09
CA GLN A 533 30.18 -11.06 -49.92
C GLN A 533 30.62 -10.40 -48.60
N LEU A 534 31.90 -10.05 -48.44
CA LEU A 534 32.40 -9.31 -47.27
C LEU A 534 31.70 -7.95 -47.12
N MET A 535 31.54 -7.20 -48.23
CA MET A 535 30.80 -5.94 -48.21
C MET A 535 29.31 -6.10 -47.85
N MET A 536 28.69 -7.21 -48.25
CA MET A 536 27.31 -7.52 -47.85
C MET A 536 27.19 -7.88 -46.37
N GLN A 537 28.16 -8.61 -45.81
CA GLN A 537 28.20 -8.96 -44.38
C GLN A 537 28.40 -7.72 -43.50
N LEU A 538 29.25 -6.78 -43.91
CA LEU A 538 29.42 -5.48 -43.23
C LEU A 538 28.15 -4.60 -43.23
N ARG A 539 27.23 -4.85 -44.16
CA ARG A 539 25.93 -4.16 -44.25
C ARG A 539 24.85 -4.78 -43.34
N GLU A 540 25.14 -5.85 -42.61
CA GLU A 540 24.16 -6.50 -41.75
C GLU A 540 23.90 -5.66 -40.48
N GLY A 541 22.73 -5.01 -40.51
CA GLY A 541 22.25 -4.04 -39.51
C GLY A 541 21.25 -3.06 -40.12
N ALA A 542 21.29 -2.84 -41.43
CA ALA A 542 20.27 -2.07 -42.14
C ALA A 542 19.00 -2.92 -42.34
N THR A 543 17.87 -2.44 -41.80
CA THR A 543 16.54 -2.95 -42.12
C THR A 543 16.33 -2.89 -43.64
N PRO A 544 15.89 -3.97 -44.31
CA PRO A 544 15.63 -3.93 -45.75
C PRO A 544 14.45 -2.98 -46.00
N PRO A 545 14.44 -2.22 -47.09
CA PRO A 545 13.28 -1.42 -47.46
C PRO A 545 12.13 -2.37 -47.87
N GLY A 546 11.09 -2.45 -47.04
CA GLY A 546 9.87 -3.22 -47.31
C GLY A 546 9.25 -3.75 -46.02
N GLY A 547 7.94 -3.61 -45.83
CA GLY A 547 7.24 -4.10 -44.63
C GLY A 547 7.15 -5.63 -44.56
N ILE A 548 6.78 -6.17 -43.40
CA ILE A 548 6.50 -7.59 -43.22
C ILE A 548 5.24 -7.94 -44.05
N CYS A 549 5.38 -8.78 -45.08
CA CYS A 549 4.29 -9.20 -45.96
C CYS A 549 4.02 -10.71 -45.83
N GLY A 550 2.93 -11.18 -46.44
CA GLY A 550 2.66 -12.61 -46.57
C GLY A 550 3.53 -13.21 -47.67
N VAL A 551 4.46 -14.08 -47.32
CA VAL A 551 5.40 -14.75 -48.23
C VAL A 551 4.93 -16.18 -48.48
N ASN A 552 4.78 -16.57 -49.75
CA ASN A 552 4.49 -17.96 -50.12
C ASN A 552 5.79 -18.79 -50.07
N LEU A 553 5.91 -19.65 -49.08
CA LEU A 553 7.13 -20.43 -48.83
C LEU A 553 7.41 -21.47 -49.93
N ALA A 554 6.37 -21.96 -50.61
CA ALA A 554 6.54 -22.90 -51.71
C ALA A 554 7.28 -22.24 -52.89
N ASP A 555 6.95 -20.99 -53.20
CA ASP A 555 7.56 -20.25 -54.31
C ASP A 555 9.05 -19.98 -54.03
N VAL A 556 9.38 -19.61 -52.78
CA VAL A 556 10.77 -19.42 -52.33
C VAL A 556 11.59 -20.71 -52.49
N ILE A 557 11.07 -21.85 -52.03
CA ILE A 557 11.78 -23.14 -52.13
C ILE A 557 11.96 -23.56 -53.59
N GLN A 558 10.96 -23.33 -54.45
CA GLN A 558 11.04 -23.64 -55.88
C GLN A 558 12.07 -22.76 -56.61
N ARG A 559 12.18 -21.47 -56.26
CA ARG A 559 13.24 -20.60 -56.81
C ARG A 559 14.62 -21.10 -56.43
N ILE A 560 14.83 -21.42 -55.14
CA ILE A 560 16.11 -21.98 -54.66
C ILE A 560 16.45 -23.29 -55.39
N GLN A 561 15.46 -24.18 -55.59
CA GLN A 561 15.66 -25.42 -56.33
C GLN A 561 16.12 -25.15 -57.77
N LYS A 562 15.43 -24.24 -58.48
CA LYS A 562 15.74 -23.89 -59.86
C LYS A 562 17.14 -23.31 -60.00
N ASP A 563 17.52 -22.40 -59.09
CA ASP A 563 18.82 -21.77 -59.08
C ASP A 563 19.94 -22.80 -58.86
N LYS A 564 19.76 -23.74 -57.92
CA LYS A 564 20.76 -24.77 -57.63
C LYS A 564 20.84 -25.85 -58.72
N MET A 565 19.72 -26.21 -59.34
CA MET A 565 19.73 -27.09 -60.52
C MET A 565 20.48 -26.47 -61.70
N SER A 566 20.36 -25.15 -61.90
CA SER A 566 21.12 -24.43 -62.94
C SER A 566 22.64 -24.48 -62.72
N GLN A 567 23.07 -24.73 -61.48
CA GLN A 567 24.48 -24.90 -61.08
C GLN A 567 24.93 -26.37 -61.11
N GLY A 568 24.12 -27.28 -61.66
CA GLY A 568 24.44 -28.71 -61.77
C GLY A 568 24.23 -29.53 -60.49
N ARG A 569 23.48 -29.01 -59.51
CA ARG A 569 23.23 -29.65 -58.22
C ARG A 569 21.77 -30.12 -58.11
N SER A 570 21.52 -31.38 -57.79
CA SER A 570 20.16 -31.94 -57.65
C SER A 570 19.62 -31.77 -56.23
N ILE A 571 18.43 -31.18 -56.10
CA ILE A 571 17.71 -31.07 -54.82
C ILE A 571 16.28 -31.60 -55.00
N GLU A 572 15.89 -32.51 -54.12
CA GLU A 572 14.53 -33.00 -54.04
C GLU A 572 13.66 -32.06 -53.21
N VAL A 573 12.50 -31.69 -53.74
CA VAL A 573 11.57 -30.78 -53.06
C VAL A 573 10.25 -31.48 -52.79
N HIS A 574 9.85 -31.52 -51.53
CA HIS A 574 8.60 -32.11 -51.06
C HIS A 574 7.72 -31.04 -50.42
N VAL A 575 6.81 -30.47 -51.21
CA VAL A 575 5.84 -29.48 -50.72
C VAL A 575 4.47 -30.13 -50.64
N GLN A 576 3.97 -30.35 -49.42
CA GLN A 576 2.63 -30.91 -49.20
C GLN A 576 1.55 -29.81 -49.24
N ASP A 577 1.83 -28.66 -48.63
CA ASP A 577 0.90 -27.52 -48.52
C ASP A 577 1.52 -26.23 -49.06
N ARG A 578 0.70 -25.40 -49.73
CA ARG A 578 1.06 -24.00 -50.02
C ARG A 578 0.86 -23.16 -48.77
N LEU A 579 1.94 -22.89 -48.05
CA LEU A 579 1.92 -22.15 -46.79
C LEU A 579 2.40 -20.71 -46.98
N ILE A 580 1.64 -19.76 -46.42
CA ILE A 580 1.99 -18.34 -46.39
C ILE A 580 2.44 -17.98 -44.97
N ALA A 581 3.63 -17.38 -44.85
CA ALA A 581 4.18 -16.91 -43.59
C ALA A 581 4.42 -15.40 -43.61
N ARG A 582 4.26 -14.75 -42.46
CA ARG A 582 4.62 -13.32 -42.31
C ARG A 582 6.13 -13.17 -42.27
N GLY A 583 6.72 -12.45 -43.22
CA GLY A 583 8.17 -12.22 -43.25
C GLY A 583 8.62 -11.31 -44.39
N HIS A 584 9.93 -11.21 -44.57
CA HIS A 584 10.53 -10.61 -45.75
C HIS A 584 11.00 -11.72 -46.68
N GLU A 585 10.47 -11.74 -47.90
CA GLU A 585 10.73 -12.78 -48.89
C GLU A 585 12.23 -12.98 -49.16
N GLU A 586 12.96 -11.90 -49.44
CA GLU A 586 14.41 -11.95 -49.72
C GLU A 586 15.24 -12.52 -48.57
N ARG A 587 14.88 -12.20 -47.31
CA ARG A 587 15.60 -12.72 -46.13
C ARG A 587 15.33 -14.21 -45.94
N LEU A 588 14.09 -14.65 -46.13
CA LEU A 588 13.73 -16.05 -46.04
C LEU A 588 14.43 -16.86 -47.14
N GLU A 589 14.43 -16.34 -48.38
CA GLU A 589 15.14 -16.94 -49.51
C GLU A 589 16.64 -17.08 -49.23
N ARG A 590 17.27 -16.05 -48.67
CA ARG A 590 18.70 -16.10 -48.29
C ARG A 590 18.98 -17.12 -47.18
N VAL A 591 18.18 -17.15 -46.12
CA VAL A 591 18.37 -18.10 -45.01
C VAL A 591 18.19 -19.54 -45.49
N ILE A 592 17.10 -19.83 -46.21
CA ILE A 592 16.83 -21.18 -46.74
C ILE A 592 17.91 -21.57 -47.74
N GLY A 593 18.31 -20.65 -48.63
CA GLY A 593 19.38 -20.86 -49.60
C GLY A 593 20.72 -21.19 -48.95
N HIS A 594 21.07 -20.55 -47.82
CA HIS A 594 22.27 -20.87 -47.06
C HIS A 594 22.21 -22.26 -46.42
N LEU A 595 21.07 -22.66 -45.86
CA LEU A 595 20.90 -23.99 -45.27
C LEU A 595 21.03 -25.09 -46.34
N VAL A 596 20.38 -24.89 -47.50
CA VAL A 596 20.49 -25.78 -48.65
C VAL A 596 21.92 -25.85 -49.19
N GLN A 597 22.61 -24.71 -49.25
CA GLN A 597 24.01 -24.68 -49.67
C GLN A 597 24.91 -25.47 -48.70
N ASN A 598 24.70 -25.34 -47.38
CA ASN A 598 25.46 -26.10 -46.39
C ASN A 598 25.21 -27.61 -46.49
N ALA A 599 23.96 -28.01 -46.73
CA ALA A 599 23.59 -29.40 -46.98
C ALA A 599 24.29 -29.97 -48.22
N ILE A 600 24.35 -29.21 -49.32
CA ILE A 600 25.05 -29.62 -50.54
C ILE A 600 26.57 -29.71 -50.32
N ASP A 601 27.16 -28.72 -49.64
CA ASP A 601 28.61 -28.71 -49.43
C ASP A 601 29.08 -29.82 -48.48
N ALA A 602 28.19 -30.34 -47.62
CA ALA A 602 28.46 -31.50 -46.76
C ALA A 602 28.28 -32.86 -47.47
N SER A 603 27.72 -32.85 -48.67
CA SER A 603 27.33 -34.03 -49.45
C SER A 603 28.33 -34.32 -50.57
N LEU A 604 28.62 -35.60 -50.84
CA LEU A 604 29.44 -36.03 -51.97
C LEU A 604 28.63 -36.06 -53.28
N PRO A 605 29.30 -36.08 -54.46
CA PRO A 605 28.60 -36.23 -55.74
C PRO A 605 27.76 -37.52 -55.79
N GLY A 606 26.43 -37.39 -55.83
CA GLY A 606 25.48 -38.50 -55.81
C GLY A 606 24.68 -38.66 -54.51
N ASP A 607 25.05 -37.95 -53.45
CA ASP A 607 24.30 -37.94 -52.19
C ASP A 607 22.99 -37.16 -52.31
N ARG A 608 22.00 -37.60 -51.53
CA ARG A 608 20.65 -37.04 -51.56
C ARG A 608 20.57 -35.81 -50.66
N VAL A 609 20.13 -34.69 -51.23
CA VAL A 609 19.74 -33.47 -50.51
C VAL A 609 18.27 -33.19 -50.79
N TRP A 610 17.48 -32.98 -49.74
CA TRP A 610 16.05 -32.70 -49.86
C TRP A 610 15.60 -31.52 -49.01
N THR A 611 14.51 -30.89 -49.44
CA THR A 611 13.81 -29.84 -48.67
C THR A 611 12.33 -30.18 -48.60
N SER A 612 11.76 -30.23 -47.41
CA SER A 612 10.32 -30.42 -47.21
C SER A 612 9.65 -29.22 -46.55
N LEU A 613 8.42 -28.96 -46.95
CA LEU A 613 7.55 -27.95 -46.37
C LEU A 613 6.28 -28.63 -45.84
N GLU A 614 6.09 -28.56 -44.53
CA GLU A 614 4.92 -29.13 -43.84
C GLU A 614 4.31 -28.14 -42.85
N ARG A 615 2.99 -28.27 -42.61
CA ARG A 615 2.31 -27.51 -41.57
C ARG A 615 2.47 -28.23 -40.23
N ARG A 616 3.05 -27.56 -39.23
CA ARG A 616 3.06 -28.01 -37.83
C ARG A 616 2.28 -27.04 -36.97
N ASN A 617 1.03 -27.40 -36.64
CA ASN A 617 0.08 -26.55 -35.91
C ASN A 617 -0.12 -25.21 -36.63
N ASP A 618 0.15 -24.10 -35.92
CA ASP A 618 0.06 -22.73 -36.44
C ASP A 618 1.38 -22.22 -37.06
N LYS A 619 2.30 -23.13 -37.39
CA LYS A 619 3.60 -22.79 -37.97
C LYS A 619 3.87 -23.58 -39.25
N ALA A 620 4.57 -22.94 -40.18
CA ALA A 620 5.18 -23.63 -41.30
C ALA A 620 6.55 -24.18 -40.85
N ALA A 621 6.80 -25.46 -41.08
CA ALA A 621 8.08 -26.10 -40.83
C ALA A 621 8.77 -26.39 -42.16
N ILE A 622 9.97 -25.84 -42.33
CA ILE A 622 10.86 -26.13 -43.45
C ILE A 622 11.97 -27.03 -42.91
N LEU A 623 12.13 -28.21 -43.49
CA LEU A 623 13.18 -29.15 -43.14
C LEU A 623 14.11 -29.30 -44.33
N VAL A 624 15.39 -29.01 -44.13
CA VAL A 624 16.46 -29.27 -45.09
C VAL A 624 17.25 -30.45 -44.56
N GLY A 625 17.39 -31.50 -45.36
CA GLY A 625 18.11 -32.71 -44.99
C GLY A 625 19.12 -33.11 -46.06
N ASP A 626 20.19 -33.77 -45.60
CA ASP A 626 21.26 -34.31 -46.41
C ASP A 626 21.73 -35.67 -45.86
N ASN A 627 22.40 -36.45 -46.71
CA ASN A 627 23.07 -37.70 -46.35
C ASN A 627 24.60 -37.54 -46.33
N GLY A 628 25.10 -36.33 -46.08
CA GLY A 628 26.52 -36.02 -46.07
C GLY A 628 27.25 -36.54 -44.84
N HIS A 629 28.47 -36.02 -44.62
CA HIS A 629 29.35 -36.47 -43.53
C HIS A 629 28.85 -36.14 -42.10
N GLY A 630 27.77 -35.35 -41.98
CA GLY A 630 27.16 -34.97 -40.70
C GLY A 630 28.07 -34.13 -39.80
N MET A 631 27.65 -33.96 -38.55
CA MET A 631 28.35 -33.16 -37.53
C MET A 631 28.53 -33.95 -36.22
N THR A 632 29.65 -33.76 -35.54
CA THR A 632 29.89 -34.39 -34.23
C THR A 632 29.04 -33.74 -33.13
N GLN A 633 28.70 -34.52 -32.09
CA GLN A 633 27.92 -34.02 -30.93
C GLN A 633 28.59 -32.84 -30.22
N GLU A 634 29.92 -32.86 -30.11
CA GLU A 634 30.69 -31.77 -29.51
C GLU A 634 30.59 -30.48 -30.33
N PHE A 635 30.64 -30.59 -31.66
CA PHE A 635 30.48 -29.43 -32.55
C PHE A 635 29.07 -28.83 -32.43
N ILE A 636 28.03 -29.68 -32.41
CA ILE A 636 26.63 -29.25 -32.25
C ILE A 636 26.42 -28.52 -30.93
N ARG A 637 26.93 -29.07 -29.82
CA ARG A 637 26.73 -28.50 -28.48
C ARG A 637 27.44 -27.16 -28.29
N ASP A 638 28.71 -27.09 -28.71
CA ASP A 638 29.59 -26.01 -28.25
C ASP A 638 30.01 -25.01 -29.34
N ARG A 639 29.77 -25.31 -30.63
CA ARG A 639 30.37 -24.56 -31.76
C ARG A 639 29.40 -24.17 -32.88
N LEU A 640 28.36 -24.95 -33.17
CA LEU A 640 27.47 -24.76 -34.35
C LEU A 640 26.86 -23.36 -34.47
N PHE A 641 26.44 -22.76 -33.34
CA PHE A 641 25.84 -21.42 -33.32
C PHE A 641 26.83 -20.32 -32.91
N LYS A 642 28.11 -20.65 -32.75
CA LYS A 642 29.14 -19.64 -32.53
C LYS A 642 29.60 -19.09 -33.88
N PRO A 643 29.63 -17.76 -34.06
CA PRO A 643 30.17 -17.18 -35.28
C PRO A 643 31.62 -17.64 -35.48
N PHE A 644 32.04 -17.80 -36.75
CA PHE A 644 33.41 -18.17 -37.16
C PHE A 644 33.87 -19.60 -36.84
N GLN A 645 32.95 -20.56 -36.69
CA GLN A 645 33.26 -21.99 -36.60
C GLN A 645 32.79 -22.70 -37.87
N SER A 646 33.73 -23.22 -38.67
CA SER A 646 33.45 -24.02 -39.88
C SER A 646 34.37 -25.24 -39.90
N THR A 647 33.86 -26.36 -40.41
CA THR A 647 34.65 -27.59 -40.65
C THR A 647 35.08 -27.72 -42.11
N LYS A 648 34.79 -26.72 -42.96
CA LYS A 648 35.24 -26.69 -44.36
C LYS A 648 36.71 -26.25 -44.39
N ASP A 649 37.58 -27.06 -44.99
CA ASP A 649 38.98 -26.68 -45.21
C ASP A 649 39.05 -25.44 -46.11
N ALA A 650 39.87 -24.47 -45.70
CA ALA A 650 40.14 -23.27 -46.50
C ALA A 650 41.04 -23.68 -47.68
N ALA A 651 40.43 -24.14 -48.76
CA ALA A 651 41.09 -24.43 -50.04
C ALA A 651 41.46 -23.13 -50.78
#